data_AF-A0A839ZFS5-F1
#
_entry.id   AF-A0A839ZFS5-F1
#
_cell.length_a   1.000
_cell.length_b   1.000
_cell.length_c   1.000
_cell.angle_alpha   90.00
_cell.angle_beta   90.00
_cell.angle_gamma   90.00
#
_symmetry.space_group_name_H-M   'P 1'
#
loop_
_entity.id
_entity.type
_entity.pdbx_description
1 polymer ?
#
loop_
_entity_poly.entity_id
_entity_poly.type
_entity_poly.pdbx_seq_one_letter_code
_entity_poly.pdbx_strand_id
1 'polypeptide(L)'
;MKAPLDAIVQAEGEVRLGWAGSTTLMDYLNFEDALSPVMTAMVGGVPVRRVPAKSRSVRMSAIGAIGHTFEGGEVHVWGTGCSPWRNPSAPVDRRVAFAPTGHDGIVLHATSGPVAERLMSNGGPRPGVYGDPAWLLPRFYRPRIRKKWKLGVILHLSELVDRSYEARPQPAFVRYRIPEEFQKDVHLITTVTPLGVPALKAKLDEILACERIVSMSMHGLVVAEAYGIPCLYFPPLSEPRGLGRLDLDPNGPADLRMVDLYLGLRRRHVPAYFQDRGLPTDWQAVMDAVDRAWEPAHFEADRLIETFPFSPSPLKAASGKSIWEHPVVKGLVLQHDVALLRQQDRDEEGDPASGPPVSEAKSSGALAAAAAPAKELNGMRTGETVIRLAASQRAPAVVAEVKGGSRAMSPEVATLLRMNADRISIPLSWAATTRESPHANLGDTLSALIVAGMAGVTVRRAGFDQPIERMVAVGTIGHNQRNGVLHFWGTGVDAERNPVDPLVRGYVRPSDTDFHIHALRGPNSARTLRAAGMQVPDVFGDPVWMLPRFWPMKDVEKTHDLGVILHITELEDRTPEAPVKPTLKRYGIPDAFKGRIRLINTHCPPTPEGMKAKVAEIVSCRAIVSTSLHGLVLSETYGIPCAWFATYGDGEGRMLELGNPQHQIDHRMRDFYSGVGRTTLSSYCLDRSRATDWNAVLAWVHGKWQPLIYDDGPLIRAFPMPLAVSPEATSWALPPEIVDRIDY
;
A
#
# COMPACT_ATOMS: atom_id res chain seq x y z
N MET A 1 3.61 28.25 -31.16
CA MET A 1 4.68 27.56 -30.42
C MET A 1 4.02 26.54 -29.51
N LYS A 2 4.02 25.26 -29.90
CA LYS A 2 3.64 24.16 -28.98
C LYS A 2 4.84 23.95 -28.05
N ALA A 3 4.66 24.32 -26.78
CA ALA A 3 5.68 24.38 -25.74
C ALA A 3 5.65 23.08 -24.88
N PRO A 4 6.43 22.97 -23.79
CA PRO A 4 7.38 21.89 -23.43
C PRO A 4 6.88 20.43 -23.37
N LEU A 5 5.60 20.12 -23.18
CA LEU A 5 5.14 18.72 -23.06
C LEU A 5 5.28 17.90 -24.35
N ASP A 6 4.98 18.46 -25.54
CA ASP A 6 5.13 17.73 -26.82
C ASP A 6 6.59 17.36 -27.09
N ALA A 7 7.53 18.26 -26.75
CA ALA A 7 8.96 18.00 -26.85
C ALA A 7 9.42 16.90 -25.87
N ILE A 8 8.88 16.90 -24.64
CA ILE A 8 9.15 15.85 -23.63
C ILE A 8 8.65 14.49 -24.13
N VAL A 9 7.42 14.42 -24.64
CA VAL A 9 6.85 13.17 -25.17
C VAL A 9 7.66 12.64 -26.35
N GLN A 10 8.10 13.53 -27.25
CA GLN A 10 8.94 13.14 -28.40
C GLN A 10 10.33 12.64 -27.95
N ALA A 11 10.90 13.25 -26.90
CA ALA A 11 12.22 12.88 -26.39
C ALA A 11 12.19 11.58 -25.57
N GLU A 12 11.18 11.39 -24.73
CA GLU A 12 11.09 10.25 -23.80
C GLU A 12 10.34 9.06 -24.39
N GLY A 13 9.53 9.27 -25.43
CA GLY A 13 8.70 8.22 -26.03
C GLY A 13 7.50 7.81 -25.17
N GLU A 14 7.23 8.53 -24.09
CA GLU A 14 6.11 8.32 -23.17
C GLU A 14 5.60 9.66 -22.62
N VAL A 15 4.38 9.68 -22.08
CA VAL A 15 3.78 10.88 -21.49
C VAL A 15 3.71 10.81 -19.97
N ARG A 16 4.17 11.88 -19.34
CA ARG A 16 4.07 12.13 -17.90
C ARG A 16 2.63 12.52 -17.54
N LEU A 17 1.93 11.70 -16.75
CA LEU A 17 0.53 11.90 -16.38
C LEU A 17 0.35 11.91 -14.86
N GLY A 18 -0.21 12.98 -14.32
CA GLY A 18 -0.74 13.01 -12.97
C GLY A 18 -2.21 12.60 -12.93
N TRP A 19 -2.52 11.58 -12.13
CA TRP A 19 -3.89 11.07 -11.99
C TRP A 19 -4.11 10.44 -10.61
N ALA A 20 -5.38 10.32 -10.20
CA ALA A 20 -5.80 9.70 -8.95
C ALA A 20 -5.75 8.16 -9.03
N GLY A 21 -4.55 7.63 -9.21
CA GLY A 21 -4.33 6.19 -9.32
C GLY A 21 -4.25 5.44 -8.01
N SER A 22 -4.57 4.16 -8.11
CA SER A 22 -4.44 3.19 -7.01
C SER A 22 -3.02 3.20 -6.46
N THR A 23 -2.92 3.09 -5.13
CA THR A 23 -1.66 2.98 -4.42
C THR A 23 -1.35 1.52 -4.13
N THR A 24 -0.11 1.17 -3.78
CA THR A 24 0.25 -0.17 -3.29
C THR A 24 -0.54 -0.61 -2.05
N LEU A 25 -1.19 0.32 -1.34
CA LEU A 25 -2.08 0.05 -0.21
C LEU A 25 -3.51 -0.30 -0.64
N MET A 26 -3.87 -0.07 -1.90
CA MET A 26 -5.21 -0.35 -2.46
C MET A 26 -5.13 -1.58 -3.35
N ASP A 27 -5.99 -2.57 -3.11
CA ASP A 27 -6.14 -3.78 -3.94
C ASP A 27 -7.20 -3.61 -5.05
N TYR A 28 -7.60 -2.38 -5.32
CA TYR A 28 -8.62 -2.05 -6.30
C TYR A 28 -8.25 -0.85 -7.15
N LEU A 29 -8.90 -0.72 -8.30
CA LEU A 29 -8.95 0.49 -9.11
C LEU A 29 -10.32 1.13 -8.97
N ASN A 30 -10.36 2.45 -8.83
CA ASN A 30 -11.54 3.20 -9.24
C ASN A 30 -11.56 3.19 -10.77
N PHE A 31 -12.55 2.53 -11.37
CA PHE A 31 -12.72 2.40 -12.81
C PHE A 31 -12.58 3.74 -13.51
N GLU A 32 -13.16 4.78 -12.91
CA GLU A 32 -13.20 6.14 -13.43
C GLU A 32 -11.81 6.76 -13.55
N ASP A 33 -11.07 6.81 -12.45
CA ASP A 33 -9.74 7.42 -12.42
C ASP A 33 -8.76 6.60 -13.27
N ALA A 34 -8.93 5.28 -13.32
CA ALA A 34 -8.09 4.37 -14.09
C ALA A 34 -8.29 4.49 -15.61
N LEU A 35 -9.37 5.12 -16.08
CA LEU A 35 -9.50 5.47 -17.50
C LEU A 35 -8.56 6.61 -17.92
N SER A 36 -8.06 7.42 -16.97
CA SER A 36 -7.14 8.54 -17.26
C SER A 36 -5.89 8.09 -18.05
N PRO A 37 -5.06 7.16 -17.54
CA PRO A 37 -3.92 6.64 -18.31
C PRO A 37 -4.35 5.87 -19.58
N VAL A 38 -5.51 5.22 -19.57
CA VAL A 38 -6.01 4.48 -20.75
C VAL A 38 -6.32 5.43 -21.91
N MET A 39 -7.06 6.51 -21.66
CA MET A 39 -7.45 7.46 -22.71
C MET A 39 -6.27 8.28 -23.19
N THR A 40 -5.36 8.69 -22.29
CA THR A 40 -4.12 9.35 -22.67
C THR A 40 -3.28 8.46 -23.59
N ALA A 41 -3.10 7.18 -23.24
CA ALA A 41 -2.35 6.24 -24.07
C ALA A 41 -3.04 5.97 -25.42
N MET A 42 -4.37 5.80 -25.43
CA MET A 42 -5.14 5.52 -26.64
C MET A 42 -5.12 6.69 -27.62
N VAL A 43 -5.20 7.94 -27.16
CA VAL A 43 -5.24 9.12 -28.03
C VAL A 43 -3.84 9.58 -28.42
N GLY A 44 -2.89 9.53 -27.48
CA GLY A 44 -1.51 9.95 -27.70
C GLY A 44 -0.64 8.93 -28.43
N GLY A 45 -1.00 7.65 -28.39
CA GLY A 45 -0.27 6.59 -29.08
C GLY A 45 1.00 6.11 -28.37
N VAL A 46 1.26 6.62 -27.17
CA VAL A 46 2.49 6.39 -26.42
C VAL A 46 2.16 5.84 -25.01
N PRO A 47 3.10 5.11 -24.37
CA PRO A 47 2.97 4.73 -22.97
C PRO A 47 2.80 5.93 -22.03
N VAL A 48 2.28 5.65 -20.83
CA VAL A 48 2.05 6.64 -19.79
C VAL A 48 2.94 6.33 -18.59
N ARG A 49 3.73 7.32 -18.17
CA ARG A 49 4.43 7.32 -16.89
C ARG A 49 3.63 8.15 -15.88
N ARG A 50 3.30 7.57 -14.73
CA ARG A 50 2.63 8.34 -13.67
C ARG A 50 3.61 9.35 -13.08
N VAL A 51 3.13 10.55 -12.79
CA VAL A 51 3.84 11.59 -12.04
C VAL A 51 2.97 12.03 -10.85
N PRO A 52 3.54 12.36 -9.68
CA PRO A 52 2.75 12.84 -8.55
C PRO A 52 1.92 14.09 -8.90
N ALA A 53 0.76 14.25 -8.25
CA ALA A 53 0.00 15.50 -8.35
C ALA A 53 0.82 16.72 -7.85
N LYS A 54 1.73 16.50 -6.90
CA LYS A 54 2.67 17.50 -6.40
C LYS A 54 4.09 17.19 -6.89
N SER A 55 4.57 17.93 -7.88
CA SER A 55 5.81 17.67 -8.63
C SER A 55 6.25 18.97 -9.32
N ARG A 56 7.54 19.19 -9.61
CA ARG A 56 7.94 20.34 -10.46
C ARG A 56 8.01 19.97 -11.94
N SER A 57 7.78 18.71 -12.28
CA SER A 57 7.87 18.18 -13.62
C SER A 57 6.68 18.62 -14.45
N VAL A 58 6.98 18.94 -15.71
CA VAL A 58 5.94 19.15 -16.71
C VAL A 58 5.17 17.85 -16.88
N ARG A 59 3.85 17.91 -16.72
CA ARG A 59 2.98 16.72 -16.76
C ARG A 59 1.59 17.07 -17.28
N MET A 60 0.84 16.05 -17.64
CA MET A 60 -0.54 16.16 -18.08
C MET A 60 -1.51 15.71 -16.99
N SER A 61 -2.76 16.17 -17.07
CA SER A 61 -3.92 15.56 -16.40
C SER A 61 -5.05 15.38 -17.41
N ALA A 62 -5.75 14.23 -17.35
CA ALA A 62 -6.78 13.88 -18.31
C ALA A 62 -8.17 13.74 -17.68
N ILE A 63 -8.44 12.63 -16.98
CA ILE A 63 -9.77 12.33 -16.41
C ILE A 63 -9.81 12.56 -14.89
N GLY A 64 -10.98 12.94 -14.38
CA GLY A 64 -11.27 13.05 -12.94
C GLY A 64 -11.40 14.48 -12.41
N ALA A 65 -12.06 14.65 -11.26
CA ALA A 65 -12.27 15.95 -10.61
C ALA A 65 -11.11 16.36 -9.69
N ILE A 66 -9.88 16.26 -10.18
CA ILE A 66 -8.64 16.31 -9.38
C ILE A 66 -7.78 17.55 -9.60
N GLY A 67 -8.25 18.53 -10.39
CA GLY A 67 -7.53 19.77 -10.70
C GLY A 67 -6.99 20.49 -9.45
N HIS A 68 -7.77 20.48 -8.37
CA HIS A 68 -7.43 21.09 -7.08
C HIS A 68 -6.28 20.41 -6.32
N THR A 69 -5.84 19.22 -6.76
CA THR A 69 -4.78 18.44 -6.10
C THR A 69 -3.39 18.77 -6.63
N PHE A 70 -3.30 19.43 -7.78
CA PHE A 70 -2.04 19.70 -8.45
C PHE A 70 -1.29 20.87 -7.82
N GLU A 71 0.02 20.72 -7.65
CA GLU A 71 0.91 21.73 -7.06
C GLU A 71 2.32 21.61 -7.65
N GLY A 72 2.94 22.74 -7.98
CA GLY A 72 4.27 22.79 -8.60
C GLY A 72 4.30 22.36 -10.08
N GLY A 73 5.33 22.82 -10.79
CA GLY A 73 5.59 22.46 -12.19
C GLY A 73 4.51 22.93 -13.17
N GLU A 74 4.73 22.67 -14.46
CA GLU A 74 3.73 22.91 -15.50
C GLU A 74 2.76 21.71 -15.61
N VAL A 75 1.45 21.96 -15.61
CA VAL A 75 0.39 20.95 -15.70
C VAL A 75 -0.51 21.26 -16.90
N HIS A 76 -0.47 20.40 -17.91
CA HIS A 76 -1.33 20.48 -19.09
C HIS A 76 -2.65 19.76 -18.80
N VAL A 77 -3.75 20.51 -18.78
CA VAL A 77 -5.07 19.98 -18.46
C VAL A 77 -5.86 19.70 -19.72
N TRP A 78 -6.32 18.46 -19.86
CA TRP A 78 -7.15 17.98 -20.97
C TRP A 78 -8.34 17.17 -20.45
N GLY A 79 -9.41 17.86 -20.09
CA GLY A 79 -10.69 17.28 -19.66
C GLY A 79 -10.85 17.06 -18.17
N THR A 80 -9.85 17.41 -17.37
CA THR A 80 -9.89 17.27 -15.90
C THR A 80 -10.83 18.30 -15.29
N GLY A 81 -11.58 17.88 -14.27
CA GLY A 81 -12.44 18.75 -13.46
C GLY A 81 -11.76 19.28 -12.21
N CYS A 82 -12.38 20.24 -11.54
CA CYS A 82 -11.82 20.87 -10.34
C CYS A 82 -12.87 21.05 -9.24
N SER A 83 -12.45 20.85 -7.99
CA SER A 83 -13.25 21.14 -6.81
C SER A 83 -13.03 22.60 -6.39
N PRO A 84 -14.07 23.32 -5.93
CA PRO A 84 -13.91 24.66 -5.35
C PRO A 84 -13.21 24.62 -3.99
N TRP A 85 -12.91 23.43 -3.46
CA TRP A 85 -12.22 23.21 -2.20
C TRP A 85 -10.88 22.51 -2.43
N ARG A 86 -9.83 22.96 -1.74
CA ARG A 86 -8.51 22.31 -1.74
C ARG A 86 -8.55 20.94 -1.04
N ASN A 87 -9.48 20.77 -0.11
CA ASN A 87 -9.68 19.58 0.72
C ASN A 87 -11.16 19.13 0.70
N PRO A 88 -11.72 18.70 -0.44
CA PRO A 88 -13.16 18.43 -0.56
C PRO A 88 -13.67 17.31 0.34
N SER A 89 -12.77 16.42 0.79
CA SER A 89 -13.09 15.34 1.74
C SER A 89 -13.18 15.81 3.20
N ALA A 90 -12.81 17.06 3.51
CA ALA A 90 -12.92 17.61 4.86
C ALA A 90 -14.37 17.93 5.23
N PRO A 91 -14.72 17.89 6.54
CA PRO A 91 -15.96 18.43 7.07
C PRO A 91 -16.21 19.85 6.57
N VAL A 92 -17.48 20.21 6.34
CA VAL A 92 -17.88 21.47 5.67
C VAL A 92 -17.28 22.71 6.36
N ASP A 93 -17.27 22.72 7.68
CA ASP A 93 -16.69 23.76 8.54
C ASP A 93 -15.16 23.88 8.47
N ARG A 94 -14.49 22.87 7.91
CA ARG A 94 -13.02 22.81 7.74
C ARG A 94 -12.57 22.86 6.28
N ARG A 95 -13.49 23.09 5.34
CA ARG A 95 -13.15 23.20 3.92
C ARG A 95 -12.43 24.51 3.66
N VAL A 96 -11.31 24.40 2.96
CA VAL A 96 -10.49 25.51 2.51
C VAL A 96 -10.78 25.74 1.04
N ALA A 97 -11.15 26.98 0.69
CA ALA A 97 -11.37 27.36 -0.70
C ALA A 97 -10.13 27.04 -1.54
N PHE A 98 -10.35 26.44 -2.71
CA PHE A 98 -9.30 26.27 -3.69
C PHE A 98 -8.96 27.65 -4.27
N ALA A 99 -7.81 28.16 -3.83
CA ALA A 99 -7.13 29.26 -4.47
C ALA A 99 -5.84 28.68 -5.04
N PRO A 100 -5.70 28.59 -6.36
CA PRO A 100 -4.44 28.15 -6.91
C PRO A 100 -3.35 29.18 -6.57
N THR A 101 -2.21 28.72 -6.06
CA THR A 101 -1.11 29.56 -5.55
C THR A 101 0.16 29.29 -6.35
N GLY A 102 0.82 30.33 -6.87
CA GLY A 102 2.10 30.21 -7.62
C GLY A 102 1.95 29.99 -9.14
N HIS A 103 1.22 30.87 -9.81
CA HIS A 103 0.62 30.71 -11.15
C HIS A 103 1.54 30.80 -12.38
N ASP A 104 2.59 29.99 -12.46
CA ASP A 104 3.32 29.81 -13.72
C ASP A 104 3.08 28.44 -14.39
N GLY A 105 2.22 27.58 -13.81
CA GLY A 105 2.18 26.16 -14.17
C GLY A 105 0.95 25.58 -14.89
N ILE A 106 -0.30 26.02 -14.66
CA ILE A 106 -1.46 25.30 -15.23
C ILE A 106 -1.78 25.81 -16.64
N VAL A 107 -1.67 24.94 -17.64
CA VAL A 107 -2.01 25.21 -19.04
C VAL A 107 -3.31 24.48 -19.39
N LEU A 108 -4.39 25.22 -19.59
CA LEU A 108 -5.70 24.67 -19.93
C LEU A 108 -5.84 24.47 -21.44
N HIS A 109 -6.01 23.21 -21.87
CA HIS A 109 -6.37 22.86 -23.25
C HIS A 109 -7.86 22.50 -23.38
N ALA A 110 -8.36 21.75 -22.42
CA ALA A 110 -9.78 21.46 -22.21
C ALA A 110 -10.04 21.12 -20.74
N THR A 111 -11.27 21.29 -20.25
CA THR A 111 -11.67 20.90 -18.88
C THR A 111 -12.94 20.04 -18.91
N SER A 112 -13.35 19.45 -17.78
CA SER A 112 -14.65 18.73 -17.72
C SER A 112 -15.83 19.65 -18.04
N GLY A 113 -15.72 20.93 -17.68
CA GLY A 113 -16.73 21.95 -17.89
C GLY A 113 -16.27 23.36 -17.50
N PRO A 114 -17.17 24.35 -17.61
CA PRO A 114 -16.86 25.77 -17.43
C PRO A 114 -16.57 26.18 -15.98
N VAL A 115 -17.07 25.46 -14.98
CA VAL A 115 -16.76 25.70 -13.56
C VAL A 115 -15.32 25.31 -13.29
N ALA A 116 -14.89 24.13 -13.76
CA ALA A 116 -13.51 23.69 -13.63
C ALA A 116 -12.54 24.66 -14.32
N GLU A 117 -12.87 25.12 -15.54
CA GLU A 117 -12.10 26.14 -16.26
C GLU A 117 -11.99 27.43 -15.44
N ARG A 118 -13.10 27.95 -14.91
CA ARG A 118 -13.10 29.17 -14.09
C ARG A 118 -12.21 29.05 -12.86
N LEU A 119 -12.25 27.90 -12.18
CA LEU A 119 -11.47 27.64 -10.97
C LEU A 119 -9.97 27.52 -11.28
N MET A 120 -9.59 26.83 -12.35
CA MET A 120 -8.19 26.55 -12.67
C MET A 120 -7.51 27.67 -13.47
N SER A 121 -8.25 28.46 -14.25
CA SER A 121 -7.62 29.49 -15.10
C SER A 121 -6.95 30.59 -14.29
N ASN A 122 -7.50 30.93 -13.12
CA ASN A 122 -7.01 32.00 -12.22
C ASN A 122 -6.58 33.29 -12.94
N GLY A 123 -7.41 33.77 -13.87
CA GLY A 123 -7.13 34.96 -14.68
C GLY A 123 -6.33 34.70 -15.97
N GLY A 124 -5.79 33.50 -16.16
CA GLY A 124 -5.20 33.03 -17.42
C GLY A 124 -6.22 32.67 -18.51
N PRO A 125 -5.74 32.27 -19.71
CA PRO A 125 -6.58 31.94 -20.86
C PRO A 125 -7.64 30.88 -20.57
N ARG A 126 -8.79 31.03 -21.20
CA ARG A 126 -9.92 30.10 -21.12
C ARG A 126 -10.22 29.55 -22.52
N PRO A 127 -9.83 28.31 -22.84
CA PRO A 127 -10.01 27.75 -24.18
C PRO A 127 -11.47 27.56 -24.59
N GLY A 128 -12.41 27.44 -23.64
CA GLY A 128 -13.82 27.19 -23.94
C GLY A 128 -14.07 25.85 -24.62
N VAL A 129 -13.24 24.85 -24.32
CA VAL A 129 -13.34 23.47 -24.80
C VAL A 129 -13.59 22.57 -23.59
N TYR A 130 -14.69 21.82 -23.64
CA TYR A 130 -15.19 21.05 -22.50
C TYR A 130 -15.45 19.60 -22.89
N GLY A 131 -15.17 18.68 -21.98
CA GLY A 131 -15.42 17.26 -22.19
C GLY A 131 -14.56 16.35 -21.32
N ASP A 132 -15.14 15.24 -20.90
CA ASP A 132 -14.38 14.14 -20.30
C ASP A 132 -13.79 13.25 -21.41
N PRO A 133 -12.47 12.96 -21.39
CA PRO A 133 -11.82 12.12 -22.40
C PRO A 133 -12.41 10.71 -22.55
N ALA A 134 -13.07 10.16 -21.52
CA ALA A 134 -13.75 8.86 -21.63
C ALA A 134 -14.86 8.86 -22.69
N TRP A 135 -15.36 10.02 -23.12
CA TRP A 135 -16.29 10.13 -24.25
C TRP A 135 -15.71 9.64 -25.58
N LEU A 136 -14.38 9.58 -25.69
CA LEU A 136 -13.68 9.07 -26.86
C LEU A 136 -13.59 7.54 -26.89
N LEU A 137 -13.96 6.83 -25.81
CA LEU A 137 -13.93 5.36 -25.73
C LEU A 137 -14.58 4.65 -26.95
N PRO A 138 -15.75 5.07 -27.46
CA PRO A 138 -16.37 4.45 -28.63
C PRO A 138 -15.53 4.57 -29.90
N ARG A 139 -14.52 5.45 -29.99
CA ARG A 139 -13.60 5.48 -31.15
C ARG A 139 -12.62 4.31 -31.13
N PHE A 140 -12.36 3.74 -29.95
CA PHE A 140 -11.37 2.68 -29.73
C PHE A 140 -12.00 1.32 -29.48
N TYR A 141 -13.17 1.28 -28.84
CA TYR A 141 -13.80 0.05 -28.41
C TYR A 141 -15.29 0.05 -28.74
N ARG A 142 -15.69 -0.80 -29.69
CA ARG A 142 -17.10 -1.03 -30.09
C ARG A 142 -17.41 -2.52 -30.14
N PRO A 143 -17.46 -3.19 -28.98
CA PRO A 143 -17.74 -4.61 -28.94
C PRO A 143 -19.21 -4.90 -29.33
N ARG A 144 -19.48 -6.11 -29.79
CA ARG A 144 -20.85 -6.64 -29.89
C ARG A 144 -21.19 -7.34 -28.58
N ILE A 145 -21.93 -6.65 -27.71
CA ILE A 145 -22.32 -7.17 -26.39
C ILE A 145 -23.80 -7.50 -26.37
N ARG A 146 -24.14 -8.70 -25.89
CA ARG A 146 -25.52 -9.09 -25.62
C ARG A 146 -26.00 -8.36 -24.37
N LYS A 147 -27.14 -7.66 -24.47
CA LYS A 147 -27.81 -7.04 -23.32
C LYS A 147 -28.23 -8.12 -22.32
N LYS A 148 -27.99 -7.87 -21.03
CA LYS A 148 -28.26 -8.78 -19.92
C LYS A 148 -29.29 -8.21 -18.95
N TRP A 149 -29.29 -6.90 -18.76
CA TRP A 149 -30.11 -6.22 -17.76
C TRP A 149 -30.88 -5.07 -18.40
N LYS A 150 -32.15 -4.91 -18.02
CA LYS A 150 -33.00 -3.81 -18.46
C LYS A 150 -32.55 -2.47 -17.88
N LEU A 151 -31.99 -2.49 -16.67
CA LEU A 151 -31.48 -1.32 -15.97
C LEU A 151 -30.19 -1.62 -15.22
N GLY A 152 -29.13 -0.87 -15.52
CA GLY A 152 -27.94 -0.79 -14.68
C GLY A 152 -28.04 0.41 -13.73
N VAL A 153 -27.68 0.22 -12.46
CA VAL A 153 -27.65 1.26 -11.44
C VAL A 153 -26.20 1.43 -11.00
N ILE A 154 -25.54 2.51 -11.41
CA ILE A 154 -24.14 2.74 -11.07
C ILE A 154 -24.04 3.59 -9.81
N LEU A 155 -23.49 2.99 -8.76
CA LEU A 155 -23.35 3.61 -7.44
C LEU A 155 -22.04 4.41 -7.35
N HIS A 156 -22.08 5.56 -6.69
CA HIS A 156 -20.85 6.27 -6.32
C HIS A 156 -20.16 5.56 -5.15
N LEU A 157 -18.83 5.69 -5.04
CA LEU A 157 -18.04 5.09 -3.96
C LEU A 157 -18.51 5.46 -2.56
N SER A 158 -19.10 6.65 -2.37
CA SER A 158 -19.67 7.06 -1.08
C SER A 158 -20.96 6.32 -0.73
N GLU A 159 -21.55 5.55 -1.64
CA GLU A 159 -22.81 4.84 -1.44
C GLU A 159 -22.64 3.35 -1.15
N LEU A 160 -21.40 2.87 -1.20
CA LEU A 160 -21.03 1.51 -0.90
C LEU A 160 -20.57 1.39 0.55
N VAL A 161 -20.79 0.23 1.16
CA VAL A 161 -20.28 -0.09 2.52
C VAL A 161 -18.77 -0.27 2.54
N ASP A 162 -18.20 -0.71 1.43
CA ASP A 162 -16.79 -1.07 1.30
C ASP A 162 -16.27 -0.76 -0.12
N ARG A 163 -15.12 -1.33 -0.46
CA ARG A 163 -14.50 -1.26 -1.80
C ARG A 163 -14.52 -2.64 -2.47
N SER A 164 -15.58 -3.41 -2.26
CA SER A 164 -15.82 -4.68 -2.95
C SER A 164 -15.98 -4.48 -4.47
N TYR A 165 -15.64 -5.52 -5.24
CA TYR A 165 -15.87 -5.59 -6.67
C TYR A 165 -17.34 -5.87 -7.02
N GLU A 166 -18.15 -6.23 -6.02
CA GLU A 166 -19.60 -6.32 -6.09
C GLU A 166 -20.23 -5.06 -5.50
N ALA A 167 -21.33 -4.59 -6.09
CA ALA A 167 -22.06 -3.46 -5.53
C ALA A 167 -22.75 -3.85 -4.22
N ARG A 168 -22.24 -3.33 -3.10
CA ARG A 168 -22.82 -3.49 -1.75
C ARG A 168 -23.23 -2.12 -1.20
N PRO A 169 -24.48 -1.70 -1.45
CA PRO A 169 -24.96 -0.38 -1.01
C PRO A 169 -25.01 -0.28 0.52
N GLN A 170 -24.88 0.93 1.06
CA GLN A 170 -25.08 1.16 2.50
C GLN A 170 -26.48 0.68 2.95
N PRO A 171 -26.62 -0.03 4.09
CA PRO A 171 -27.90 -0.57 4.55
C PRO A 171 -28.99 0.49 4.74
N ALA A 172 -28.60 1.72 5.05
CA ALA A 172 -29.49 2.87 5.20
C ALA A 172 -30.11 3.34 3.86
N PHE A 173 -29.53 2.97 2.72
CA PHE A 173 -29.98 3.42 1.41
C PHE A 173 -30.98 2.43 0.81
N VAL A 174 -32.21 2.48 1.35
CA VAL A 174 -33.36 1.65 0.98
C VAL A 174 -33.63 1.67 -0.53
N ARG A 175 -33.30 2.76 -1.23
CA ARG A 175 -33.45 2.88 -2.69
C ARG A 175 -32.73 1.82 -3.51
N TYR A 176 -31.72 1.15 -2.96
CA TYR A 176 -30.99 0.10 -3.68
C TYR A 176 -31.53 -1.32 -3.42
N ARG A 177 -32.60 -1.46 -2.64
CA ARG A 177 -33.26 -2.75 -2.44
C ARG A 177 -34.02 -3.15 -3.71
N ILE A 178 -33.69 -4.32 -4.24
CA ILE A 178 -34.30 -4.87 -5.45
C ILE A 178 -35.26 -5.99 -5.03
N PRO A 179 -36.59 -5.83 -5.24
CA PRO A 179 -37.57 -6.90 -5.03
C PRO A 179 -37.28 -8.11 -5.93
N GLU A 180 -37.75 -9.30 -5.52
CA GLU A 180 -37.49 -10.56 -6.23
C GLU A 180 -37.87 -10.50 -7.72
N GLU A 181 -39.01 -9.86 -8.05
CA GLU A 181 -39.48 -9.71 -9.43
C GLU A 181 -38.51 -8.92 -10.35
N PHE A 182 -37.65 -8.06 -9.78
CA PHE A 182 -36.70 -7.23 -10.53
C PHE A 182 -35.25 -7.73 -10.49
N GLN A 183 -34.94 -8.80 -9.74
CA GLN A 183 -33.55 -9.29 -9.59
C GLN A 183 -32.87 -9.70 -10.90
N LYS A 184 -33.65 -10.08 -11.92
CA LYS A 184 -33.13 -10.42 -13.25
C LYS A 184 -33.00 -9.20 -14.17
N ASP A 185 -33.73 -8.13 -13.88
CA ASP A 185 -33.86 -6.95 -14.73
C ASP A 185 -32.95 -5.80 -14.30
N VAL A 186 -32.76 -5.62 -12.98
CA VAL A 186 -31.99 -4.53 -12.38
C VAL A 186 -30.64 -5.05 -11.87
N HIS A 187 -29.55 -4.39 -12.27
CA HIS A 187 -28.20 -4.75 -11.87
C HIS A 187 -27.49 -3.58 -11.20
N LEU A 188 -27.02 -3.79 -9.96
CA LEU A 188 -26.24 -2.79 -9.25
C LEU A 188 -24.77 -2.91 -9.65
N ILE A 189 -24.16 -1.78 -10.03
CA ILE A 189 -22.79 -1.72 -10.54
C ILE A 189 -21.97 -0.81 -9.63
N THR A 190 -20.88 -1.35 -9.10
CA THR A 190 -19.83 -0.59 -8.43
C THR A 190 -18.81 -0.08 -9.45
N THR A 191 -18.23 1.09 -9.19
CA THR A 191 -17.12 1.65 -9.96
C THR A 191 -15.77 1.08 -9.52
N VAL A 192 -15.75 0.17 -8.55
CA VAL A 192 -14.55 -0.53 -8.10
C VAL A 192 -14.27 -1.75 -8.98
N THR A 193 -13.00 -1.95 -9.33
CA THR A 193 -12.54 -3.09 -10.13
C THR A 193 -11.28 -3.71 -9.53
N PRO A 194 -11.01 -5.01 -9.78
CA PRO A 194 -9.69 -5.59 -9.55
C PRO A 194 -8.59 -4.81 -10.27
N LEU A 195 -7.34 -5.01 -9.85
CA LEU A 195 -6.19 -4.41 -10.52
C LEU A 195 -6.04 -4.95 -11.95
N GLY A 196 -5.75 -4.04 -12.89
CA GLY A 196 -5.34 -4.38 -14.24
C GLY A 196 -6.36 -4.06 -15.34
N VAL A 197 -5.82 -3.97 -16.55
CA VAL A 197 -6.55 -3.63 -17.77
C VAL A 197 -7.71 -4.59 -18.10
N PRO A 198 -7.58 -5.93 -17.91
CA PRO A 198 -8.69 -6.84 -18.18
C PRO A 198 -9.92 -6.55 -17.30
N ALA A 199 -9.72 -6.13 -16.05
CA ALA A 199 -10.78 -5.78 -15.13
C ALA A 199 -11.50 -4.49 -15.55
N LEU A 200 -10.76 -3.48 -16.03
CA LEU A 200 -11.36 -2.26 -16.60
C LEU A 200 -12.22 -2.58 -17.82
N LYS A 201 -11.72 -3.42 -18.74
CA LYS A 201 -12.50 -3.89 -19.88
C LYS A 201 -13.77 -4.62 -19.43
N ALA A 202 -13.65 -5.54 -18.47
CA ALA A 202 -14.80 -6.30 -17.97
C ALA A 202 -15.87 -5.40 -17.34
N LYS A 203 -15.46 -4.37 -16.59
CA LYS A 203 -16.36 -3.37 -16.02
C LYS A 203 -17.05 -2.52 -17.09
N LEU A 204 -16.32 -2.13 -18.13
CA LEU A 204 -16.92 -1.45 -19.27
C LEU A 204 -17.95 -2.36 -19.96
N ASP A 205 -17.59 -3.62 -20.23
CA ASP A 205 -18.51 -4.59 -20.85
C ASP A 205 -19.78 -4.83 -20.01
N GLU A 206 -19.66 -4.81 -18.69
CA GLU A 206 -20.77 -4.89 -17.74
C GLU A 206 -21.73 -3.70 -17.90
N ILE A 207 -21.21 -2.47 -17.95
CA ILE A 207 -22.01 -1.27 -18.21
C ILE A 207 -22.68 -1.36 -19.59
N LEU A 208 -21.93 -1.76 -20.63
CA LEU A 208 -22.44 -1.89 -22.00
C LEU A 208 -23.50 -2.99 -22.16
N ALA A 209 -23.56 -3.95 -21.23
CA ALA A 209 -24.58 -4.99 -21.22
C ALA A 209 -25.94 -4.51 -20.66
N CYS A 210 -26.05 -3.28 -20.19
CA CYS A 210 -27.31 -2.69 -19.72
C CYS A 210 -28.08 -2.01 -20.86
N GLU A 211 -29.40 -2.12 -20.87
CA GLU A 211 -30.26 -1.39 -21.82
C GLU A 211 -30.41 0.08 -21.44
N ARG A 212 -30.48 0.37 -20.14
CA ARG A 212 -30.60 1.71 -19.55
C ARG A 212 -29.62 1.86 -18.40
N ILE A 213 -29.22 3.09 -18.08
CA ILE A 213 -28.39 3.40 -16.92
C ILE A 213 -29.04 4.50 -16.08
N VAL A 214 -29.11 4.30 -14.77
CA VAL A 214 -29.19 5.41 -13.82
C VAL A 214 -27.93 5.44 -12.99
N SER A 215 -27.37 6.63 -12.78
CA SER A 215 -26.05 6.74 -12.16
C SER A 215 -26.00 7.87 -11.14
N MET A 216 -25.31 7.60 -10.03
CA MET A 216 -24.84 8.58 -9.05
C MET A 216 -23.38 8.96 -9.29
N SER A 217 -22.68 8.23 -10.15
CA SER A 217 -21.33 8.52 -10.63
C SER A 217 -21.37 9.37 -11.91
N MET A 218 -20.53 10.40 -11.98
CA MET A 218 -20.34 11.21 -13.18
C MET A 218 -19.88 10.36 -14.37
N HIS A 219 -18.85 9.54 -14.19
CA HIS A 219 -18.31 8.76 -15.30
C HIS A 219 -19.24 7.62 -15.73
N GLY A 220 -20.11 7.14 -14.84
CA GLY A 220 -21.21 6.24 -15.22
C GLY A 220 -22.13 6.88 -16.26
N LEU A 221 -22.44 8.18 -16.12
CA LEU A 221 -23.18 8.93 -17.14
C LEU A 221 -22.33 9.21 -18.37
N VAL A 222 -21.06 9.62 -18.22
CA VAL A 222 -20.15 9.86 -19.36
C VAL A 222 -20.07 8.62 -20.26
N VAL A 223 -19.88 7.42 -19.69
CA VAL A 223 -19.81 6.17 -20.44
C VAL A 223 -21.15 5.86 -21.11
N ALA A 224 -22.27 6.02 -20.40
CA ALA A 224 -23.59 5.77 -20.96
C ALA A 224 -23.88 6.71 -22.15
N GLU A 225 -23.70 8.01 -21.98
CA GLU A 225 -23.89 9.03 -23.02
C GLU A 225 -22.96 8.78 -24.23
N ALA A 226 -21.68 8.47 -23.99
CA ALA A 226 -20.71 8.22 -25.05
C ALA A 226 -21.09 7.02 -25.93
N TYR A 227 -21.61 5.95 -25.33
CA TYR A 227 -22.05 4.75 -26.05
C TYR A 227 -23.51 4.82 -26.51
N GLY A 228 -24.23 5.92 -26.22
CA GLY A 228 -25.63 6.08 -26.57
C GLY A 228 -26.56 5.13 -25.82
N ILE A 229 -26.21 4.77 -24.57
CA ILE A 229 -27.09 4.02 -23.68
C ILE A 229 -28.02 5.03 -22.99
N PRO A 230 -29.36 4.87 -23.10
CA PRO A 230 -30.30 5.74 -22.41
C PRO A 230 -29.99 5.87 -20.92
N CYS A 231 -29.84 7.10 -20.43
CA CYS A 231 -29.46 7.30 -19.04
C CYS A 231 -30.05 8.54 -18.36
N LEU A 232 -30.16 8.48 -17.03
CA LEU A 232 -30.52 9.64 -16.20
C LEU A 232 -29.60 9.76 -14.98
N TYR A 233 -29.34 11.00 -14.58
CA TYR A 233 -28.79 11.27 -13.26
C TYR A 233 -29.80 10.86 -12.18
N PHE A 234 -29.34 10.19 -11.12
CA PHE A 234 -30.20 9.64 -10.06
C PHE A 234 -30.02 10.35 -8.70
N PRO A 235 -30.14 11.69 -8.60
CA PRO A 235 -29.74 12.45 -7.42
C PRO A 235 -30.44 12.02 -6.12
N PRO A 236 -29.80 12.22 -4.96
CA PRO A 236 -30.37 11.96 -3.64
C PRO A 236 -31.22 13.14 -3.16
N LEU A 237 -31.93 13.80 -4.07
CA LEU A 237 -32.77 14.97 -3.81
C LEU A 237 -34.22 14.51 -3.72
N SER A 238 -34.95 15.01 -2.72
CA SER A 238 -36.30 14.54 -2.41
C SER A 238 -37.39 15.18 -3.27
N GLU A 239 -37.13 16.34 -3.87
CA GLU A 239 -38.10 17.12 -4.62
C GLU A 239 -37.56 17.62 -5.98
N PRO A 240 -38.36 17.54 -7.07
CA PRO A 240 -39.62 16.78 -7.16
C PRO A 240 -39.36 15.28 -6.95
N ARG A 241 -40.33 14.44 -6.58
CA ARG A 241 -40.10 12.98 -6.52
C ARG A 241 -40.29 12.33 -7.90
N GLY A 242 -39.35 11.49 -8.31
CA GLY A 242 -39.41 10.76 -9.60
C GLY A 242 -38.76 11.54 -10.74
N LEU A 243 -39.24 11.36 -11.98
CA LEU A 243 -38.72 12.13 -13.11
C LEU A 243 -38.99 13.62 -12.91
N GLY A 244 -37.93 14.41 -12.96
CA GLY A 244 -38.00 15.86 -12.94
C GLY A 244 -36.96 16.50 -13.83
N ARG A 245 -36.96 17.82 -13.81
CA ARG A 245 -35.97 18.66 -14.47
C ARG A 245 -35.01 19.22 -13.43
N LEU A 246 -33.73 18.90 -13.56
CA LEU A 246 -32.68 19.45 -12.73
C LEU A 246 -32.05 20.66 -13.42
N ASP A 247 -32.18 21.84 -12.82
CA ASP A 247 -31.47 23.03 -13.29
C ASP A 247 -29.99 22.93 -12.89
N LEU A 248 -29.10 23.26 -13.83
CA LEU A 248 -27.66 23.13 -13.67
C LEU A 248 -27.07 24.41 -13.08
N ASP A 249 -27.33 24.63 -11.79
CA ASP A 249 -26.74 25.73 -11.01
C ASP A 249 -25.49 25.26 -10.26
N PRO A 250 -24.29 25.83 -10.52
CA PRO A 250 -23.07 25.54 -9.77
C PRO A 250 -23.16 25.79 -8.26
N ASN A 251 -24.11 26.62 -7.81
CA ASN A 251 -24.37 26.88 -6.39
C ASN A 251 -25.58 26.10 -5.86
N GLY A 252 -26.20 25.29 -6.71
CA GLY A 252 -27.35 24.47 -6.37
C GLY A 252 -27.00 23.23 -5.54
N PRO A 253 -28.01 22.44 -5.16
CA PRO A 253 -27.83 21.26 -4.30
C PRO A 253 -27.32 20.02 -5.04
N ALA A 254 -27.21 20.06 -6.37
CA ALA A 254 -26.73 18.95 -7.18
C ALA A 254 -25.21 18.76 -7.05
N ASP A 255 -24.74 17.56 -7.37
CA ASP A 255 -23.30 17.28 -7.42
C ASP A 255 -22.64 18.15 -8.50
N LEU A 256 -21.70 18.99 -8.07
CA LEU A 256 -21.04 19.96 -8.94
C LEU A 256 -20.34 19.30 -10.14
N ARG A 257 -19.89 18.05 -10.00
CA ARG A 257 -19.25 17.30 -11.10
C ARG A 257 -20.24 17.03 -12.23
N MET A 258 -21.47 16.67 -11.88
CA MET A 258 -22.57 16.49 -12.84
C MET A 258 -22.99 17.80 -13.48
N VAL A 259 -23.09 18.85 -12.66
CA VAL A 259 -23.45 20.19 -13.12
C VAL A 259 -22.41 20.71 -14.12
N ASP A 260 -21.13 20.63 -13.78
CA ASP A 260 -20.03 21.10 -14.62
C ASP A 260 -19.97 20.36 -15.96
N LEU A 261 -20.09 19.02 -15.95
CA LEU A 261 -20.14 18.19 -17.15
C LEU A 261 -21.23 18.63 -18.12
N TYR A 262 -22.48 18.70 -17.66
CA TYR A 262 -23.60 19.01 -18.55
C TYR A 262 -23.66 20.49 -18.97
N LEU A 263 -23.15 21.41 -18.14
CA LEU A 263 -22.91 22.79 -18.57
C LEU A 263 -21.87 22.84 -19.71
N GLY A 264 -20.83 22.02 -19.64
CA GLY A 264 -19.84 21.84 -20.71
C GLY A 264 -20.46 21.34 -22.02
N LEU A 265 -21.49 20.49 -21.92
CA LEU A 265 -22.32 20.03 -23.04
C LEU A 265 -23.39 21.05 -23.47
N ARG A 266 -23.27 22.31 -23.03
CA ARG A 266 -24.17 23.43 -23.34
C ARG A 266 -25.63 23.21 -22.91
N ARG A 267 -25.88 22.32 -21.96
CA ARG A 267 -27.20 22.18 -21.33
C ARG A 267 -27.30 23.17 -20.18
N ARG A 268 -28.49 23.69 -19.93
CA ARG A 268 -28.81 24.50 -18.72
C ARG A 268 -29.61 23.72 -17.68
N HIS A 269 -30.13 22.58 -18.10
CA HIS A 269 -30.93 21.66 -17.32
C HIS A 269 -30.76 20.25 -17.89
N VAL A 270 -31.02 19.24 -17.08
CA VAL A 270 -31.11 17.84 -17.53
C VAL A 270 -32.33 17.16 -16.92
N PRO A 271 -32.92 16.17 -17.61
CA PRO A 271 -33.82 15.25 -16.94
C PRO A 271 -33.04 14.46 -15.89
N ALA A 272 -33.64 14.27 -14.72
CA ALA A 272 -33.07 13.47 -13.64
C ALA A 272 -34.19 12.72 -12.92
N TYR A 273 -33.84 11.61 -12.29
CA TYR A 273 -34.76 10.89 -11.42
C TYR A 273 -34.41 11.19 -9.96
N PHE A 274 -35.25 11.97 -9.31
CA PHE A 274 -35.04 12.49 -7.97
C PHE A 274 -35.62 11.52 -6.94
N GLN A 275 -34.79 11.05 -6.02
CA GLN A 275 -35.23 10.17 -4.97
C GLN A 275 -34.37 10.29 -3.72
N ASP A 276 -35.01 10.42 -2.56
CA ASP A 276 -34.33 10.31 -1.27
C ASP A 276 -33.71 8.91 -1.06
N ARG A 277 -32.59 8.84 -0.33
CA ARG A 277 -31.88 7.57 -0.11
C ARG A 277 -32.66 6.56 0.73
N GLY A 278 -33.48 7.02 1.66
CA GLY A 278 -34.25 6.19 2.57
C GLY A 278 -35.56 5.64 1.99
N LEU A 279 -35.93 6.01 0.77
CA LEU A 279 -37.17 5.55 0.13
C LEU A 279 -36.93 4.37 -0.83
N PRO A 280 -37.82 3.37 -0.87
CA PRO A 280 -37.74 2.29 -1.85
C PRO A 280 -37.95 2.83 -3.27
N THR A 281 -37.27 2.22 -4.23
CA THR A 281 -37.33 2.60 -5.65
C THR A 281 -38.47 1.87 -6.34
N ASP A 282 -39.27 2.63 -7.08
CA ASP A 282 -40.16 2.08 -8.10
C ASP A 282 -39.34 1.86 -9.38
N TRP A 283 -38.86 0.62 -9.56
CA TRP A 283 -37.93 0.27 -10.63
C TRP A 283 -38.56 0.41 -12.02
N GLN A 284 -39.86 0.15 -12.16
CA GLN A 284 -40.55 0.33 -13.44
C GLN A 284 -40.65 1.81 -13.79
N ALA A 285 -41.05 2.66 -12.82
CA ALA A 285 -41.12 4.10 -13.03
C ALA A 285 -39.75 4.71 -13.39
N VAL A 286 -38.65 4.18 -12.83
CA VAL A 286 -37.29 4.58 -13.21
C VAL A 286 -36.99 4.23 -14.67
N MET A 287 -37.28 3.00 -15.10
CA MET A 287 -37.06 2.59 -16.50
C MET A 287 -37.89 3.44 -17.48
N ASP A 288 -39.17 3.65 -17.18
CA ASP A 288 -40.08 4.47 -17.99
C ASP A 288 -39.63 5.93 -18.03
N ALA A 289 -39.05 6.45 -16.94
CA ALA A 289 -38.51 7.78 -16.89
C ALA A 289 -37.29 7.94 -17.81
N VAL A 290 -36.37 6.96 -17.81
CA VAL A 290 -35.21 6.96 -18.72
C VAL A 290 -35.67 6.96 -20.16
N ASP A 291 -36.60 6.06 -20.53
CA ASP A 291 -37.11 5.94 -21.90
C ASP A 291 -37.82 7.21 -22.38
N ARG A 292 -38.57 7.86 -21.49
CA ARG A 292 -39.34 9.06 -21.82
C ARG A 292 -38.48 10.31 -21.98
N ALA A 293 -37.39 10.41 -21.20
CA ALA A 293 -36.75 11.70 -20.98
C ALA A 293 -35.32 11.79 -21.53
N TRP A 294 -34.61 10.67 -21.69
CA TRP A 294 -33.24 10.74 -22.20
C TRP A 294 -33.22 11.11 -23.68
N GLU A 295 -32.35 12.06 -24.01
CA GLU A 295 -32.01 12.44 -25.37
C GLU A 295 -30.48 12.44 -25.51
N PRO A 296 -29.93 11.88 -26.60
CA PRO A 296 -28.48 11.83 -26.82
C PRO A 296 -27.82 13.20 -26.64
N ALA A 297 -26.77 13.26 -25.82
CA ALA A 297 -25.97 14.47 -25.71
C ALA A 297 -25.13 14.70 -26.99
N HIS A 298 -25.12 15.95 -27.46
CA HIS A 298 -24.21 16.36 -28.53
C HIS A 298 -22.82 16.65 -27.95
N PHE A 299 -21.80 15.97 -28.45
CA PHE A 299 -20.43 16.11 -28.00
C PHE A 299 -19.45 16.26 -29.19
N GLU A 300 -18.66 17.34 -29.19
CA GLU A 300 -17.69 17.68 -30.23
C GLU A 300 -16.37 16.92 -30.03
N ALA A 301 -16.37 15.60 -30.27
CA ALA A 301 -15.22 14.74 -30.00
C ALA A 301 -13.93 15.13 -30.75
N ASP A 302 -14.03 15.61 -32.00
CA ASP A 302 -12.86 16.05 -32.76
C ASP A 302 -12.22 17.30 -32.17
N ARG A 303 -13.05 18.24 -31.70
CA ARG A 303 -12.60 19.46 -31.03
C ARG A 303 -11.84 19.15 -29.74
N LEU A 304 -12.25 18.12 -28.98
CA LEU A 304 -11.49 17.68 -27.81
C LEU A 304 -10.14 17.06 -28.22
N ILE A 305 -10.06 16.30 -29.31
CA ILE A 305 -8.79 15.71 -29.79
C ILE A 305 -7.86 16.79 -30.35
N GLU A 306 -8.39 17.81 -31.02
CA GLU A 306 -7.60 18.94 -31.56
C GLU A 306 -6.89 19.74 -30.46
N THR A 307 -7.45 19.77 -29.25
CA THR A 307 -6.83 20.38 -28.06
C THR A 307 -5.99 19.39 -27.26
N PHE A 308 -5.68 18.21 -27.78
CA PHE A 308 -4.80 17.28 -27.08
C PHE A 308 -3.40 17.94 -26.88
N PRO A 309 -2.79 17.88 -25.68
CA PRO A 309 -1.63 18.71 -25.34
C PRO A 309 -0.34 18.48 -26.15
N PHE A 310 -0.28 17.38 -26.91
CA PHE A 310 0.82 17.02 -27.80
C PHE A 310 0.27 16.42 -29.09
N SER A 311 1.13 16.10 -30.06
CA SER A 311 0.66 15.59 -31.35
C SER A 311 -0.08 14.25 -31.21
N PRO A 312 -1.41 14.17 -31.46
CA PRO A 312 -2.17 12.94 -31.23
C PRO A 312 -1.78 11.87 -32.26
N SER A 313 -1.62 10.64 -31.79
CA SER A 313 -1.34 9.46 -32.62
C SER A 313 -2.23 8.30 -32.18
N PRO A 314 -3.54 8.32 -32.48
CA PRO A 314 -4.47 7.38 -31.87
C PRO A 314 -4.12 5.92 -32.17
N LEU A 315 -4.10 5.09 -31.11
CA LEU A 315 -3.82 3.67 -31.21
C LEU A 315 -4.85 2.95 -32.07
N LYS A 316 -4.38 1.98 -32.85
CA LYS A 316 -5.21 1.09 -33.65
C LYS A 316 -5.05 -0.34 -33.15
N ALA A 317 -6.16 -1.03 -32.93
CA ALA A 317 -6.11 -2.45 -32.62
C ALA A 317 -5.58 -3.22 -33.84
N ALA A 318 -4.76 -4.25 -33.59
CA ALA A 318 -4.37 -5.18 -34.65
C ALA A 318 -5.60 -5.90 -35.22
N SER A 319 -5.55 -6.30 -36.50
CA SER A 319 -6.66 -6.99 -37.16
C SER A 319 -7.15 -8.18 -36.32
N GLY A 320 -8.46 -8.21 -36.03
CA GLY A 320 -9.10 -9.25 -35.23
C GLY A 320 -8.85 -9.20 -33.72
N LYS A 321 -8.09 -8.22 -33.20
CA LYS A 321 -7.81 -8.07 -31.76
C LYS A 321 -8.55 -6.88 -31.16
N SER A 322 -8.75 -6.91 -29.85
CA SER A 322 -9.31 -5.80 -29.09
C SER A 322 -8.26 -4.71 -28.84
N ILE A 323 -8.67 -3.43 -28.74
CA ILE A 323 -7.77 -2.34 -28.35
C ILE A 323 -7.14 -2.57 -26.97
N TRP A 324 -7.90 -3.21 -26.06
CA TRP A 324 -7.44 -3.63 -24.74
C TRP A 324 -6.27 -4.63 -24.76
N GLU A 325 -5.98 -5.24 -25.92
CA GLU A 325 -4.84 -6.13 -26.11
C GLU A 325 -3.61 -5.44 -26.72
N HIS A 326 -3.73 -4.16 -27.09
CA HIS A 326 -2.63 -3.39 -27.64
C HIS A 326 -1.47 -3.34 -26.61
N PRO A 327 -0.19 -3.55 -27.02
CA PRO A 327 0.93 -3.61 -26.09
C PRO A 327 1.04 -2.40 -25.16
N VAL A 328 0.82 -1.18 -25.69
CA VAL A 328 0.82 0.06 -24.90
C VAL A 328 -0.28 0.05 -23.82
N VAL A 329 -1.48 -0.43 -24.14
CA VAL A 329 -2.60 -0.48 -23.18
C VAL A 329 -2.36 -1.59 -22.15
N LYS A 330 -1.93 -2.79 -22.59
CA LYS A 330 -1.59 -3.90 -21.69
C LYS A 330 -0.44 -3.59 -20.74
N GLY A 331 0.53 -2.77 -21.19
CA GLY A 331 1.70 -2.37 -20.43
C GLY A 331 1.44 -1.26 -19.41
N LEU A 332 0.21 -0.73 -19.30
CA LEU A 332 -0.10 0.32 -18.34
C LEU A 332 0.10 -0.16 -16.90
N VAL A 333 0.91 0.57 -16.16
CA VAL A 333 1.01 0.44 -14.70
C VAL A 333 -0.13 1.24 -14.08
N LEU A 334 -1.06 0.56 -13.41
CA LEU A 334 -2.28 1.18 -12.85
C LEU A 334 -2.25 1.31 -11.32
N GLN A 335 -1.24 0.74 -10.68
CA GLN A 335 -1.00 0.81 -9.23
C GLN A 335 0.44 1.27 -9.01
N HIS A 336 0.65 2.23 -8.11
CA HIS A 336 1.99 2.76 -7.86
C HIS A 336 2.26 2.89 -6.37
N ASP A 337 3.52 2.72 -6.01
CA ASP A 337 4.03 3.14 -4.72
C ASP A 337 4.18 4.67 -4.72
N VAL A 338 3.45 5.36 -3.85
CA VAL A 338 3.43 6.83 -3.79
C VAL A 338 4.76 7.40 -3.29
N ALA A 339 5.48 6.67 -2.44
CA ALA A 339 6.78 7.09 -1.93
C ALA A 339 7.84 6.95 -3.02
N LEU A 340 7.90 5.80 -3.69
CA LEU A 340 8.81 5.57 -4.82
C LEU A 340 8.54 6.56 -5.95
N LEU A 341 7.28 6.76 -6.31
CA LEU A 341 6.87 7.72 -7.34
C LEU A 341 7.35 9.14 -7.02
N ARG A 342 7.25 9.57 -5.76
CA ARG A 342 7.74 10.89 -5.32
C ARG A 342 9.27 10.96 -5.22
N GLN A 343 9.93 9.84 -4.98
CA GLN A 343 11.39 9.78 -4.94
C GLN A 343 11.94 9.90 -6.36
N GLN A 344 11.44 9.09 -7.29
CA GLN A 344 11.80 9.16 -8.71
C GLN A 344 11.61 10.57 -9.26
N ASP A 345 10.50 11.23 -8.92
CA ASP A 345 10.22 12.61 -9.30
C ASP A 345 11.24 13.62 -8.73
N ARG A 346 11.76 13.41 -7.50
CA ARG A 346 12.82 14.26 -6.93
C ARG A 346 14.19 14.00 -7.55
N ASP A 347 14.50 12.74 -7.79
CA ASP A 347 15.80 12.33 -8.33
C ASP A 347 15.96 12.80 -9.78
N GLU A 348 14.87 12.83 -10.56
CA GLU A 348 14.85 13.37 -11.93
C GLU A 348 14.99 14.90 -11.99
N GLU A 349 14.60 15.63 -10.95
CA GLU A 349 14.60 17.11 -10.92
C GLU A 349 15.86 17.74 -10.31
N GLY A 350 16.69 16.94 -9.62
CA GLY A 350 17.89 17.41 -8.90
C GLY A 350 17.56 18.06 -7.55
N ASP A 351 18.36 17.74 -6.54
CA ASP A 351 18.20 18.24 -5.17
C ASP A 351 18.60 19.73 -5.07
N PRO A 352 17.72 20.65 -4.62
CA PRO A 352 18.12 22.03 -4.34
C PRO A 352 19.13 22.17 -3.18
N ALA A 353 19.44 21.09 -2.45
CA ALA A 353 20.46 21.09 -1.39
C ALA A 353 21.90 20.84 -1.88
N SER A 354 22.13 20.47 -3.15
CA SER A 354 23.47 20.47 -3.71
C SER A 354 23.79 21.85 -4.30
N GLY A 355 24.42 22.71 -3.50
CA GLY A 355 25.13 23.88 -4.04
C GLY A 355 26.17 23.45 -5.09
N PRO A 356 26.62 24.37 -5.98
CA PRO A 356 27.62 24.01 -6.97
C PRO A 356 28.87 23.49 -6.26
N PRO A 357 29.55 22.47 -6.81
CA PRO A 357 30.71 21.89 -6.17
C PRO A 357 31.76 22.98 -5.93
N VAL A 358 32.11 23.18 -4.66
CA VAL A 358 33.22 24.05 -4.26
C VAL A 358 34.48 23.45 -4.87
N SER A 359 35.06 24.17 -5.83
CA SER A 359 36.37 23.87 -6.36
C SER A 359 37.42 24.11 -5.28
N GLU A 360 37.96 23.04 -4.72
CA GLU A 360 39.25 23.13 -4.04
C GLU A 360 40.34 23.23 -5.11
N ALA A 361 40.80 24.46 -5.30
CA ALA A 361 42.03 24.75 -6.00
C ALA A 361 43.21 24.02 -5.33
N LYS A 362 43.80 23.06 -6.06
CA LYS A 362 45.23 22.78 -5.91
C LYS A 362 45.95 23.20 -7.18
N SER A 363 46.74 24.24 -6.99
CA SER A 363 47.75 24.80 -7.88
C SER A 363 48.60 23.73 -8.57
N SER A 364 48.83 23.88 -9.87
CA SER A 364 50.13 24.33 -10.41
C SER A 364 50.24 23.95 -11.89
N GLY A 365 50.77 24.88 -12.70
CA GLY A 365 51.43 24.55 -13.95
C GLY A 365 50.62 24.79 -15.21
N ALA A 366 50.67 26.03 -15.68
CA ALA A 366 50.36 26.37 -17.07
C ALA A 366 51.26 25.60 -18.04
N LEU A 367 50.74 25.22 -19.22
CA LEU A 367 51.20 25.75 -20.52
C LEU A 367 50.49 25.06 -21.70
N ALA A 368 49.67 25.87 -22.38
CA ALA A 368 49.64 26.15 -23.81
C ALA A 368 49.70 25.03 -24.89
N ALA A 369 48.84 25.29 -25.89
CA ALA A 369 49.04 25.13 -27.34
C ALA A 369 48.54 23.84 -28.03
N ALA A 370 47.33 23.96 -28.57
CA ALA A 370 47.01 23.98 -30.00
C ALA A 370 47.65 22.99 -31.00
N ALA A 371 46.76 22.50 -31.86
CA ALA A 371 46.89 22.19 -33.30
C ALA A 371 47.08 20.72 -33.73
N ALA A 372 46.13 20.32 -34.58
CA ALA A 372 45.99 19.12 -35.41
C ALA A 372 47.04 19.06 -36.56
N PRO A 373 46.94 18.20 -37.60
CA PRO A 373 46.48 16.80 -37.76
C PRO A 373 47.46 15.92 -38.61
N ALA A 374 47.06 14.63 -38.79
CA ALA A 374 47.16 13.83 -40.04
C ALA A 374 48.40 12.94 -40.35
N LYS A 375 48.03 11.72 -40.82
CA LYS A 375 48.72 10.81 -41.78
C LYS A 375 49.97 10.06 -41.32
N GLU A 376 50.29 8.84 -41.76
CA GLU A 376 49.62 7.71 -42.42
C GLU A 376 50.71 6.61 -42.51
N LEU A 377 50.29 5.37 -42.76
CA LEU A 377 51.03 4.28 -43.45
C LEU A 377 51.96 3.31 -42.68
N ASN A 378 51.42 2.08 -42.59
CA ASN A 378 51.90 0.81 -43.17
C ASN A 378 52.86 -0.13 -42.43
N GLY A 379 52.46 -1.42 -42.43
CA GLY A 379 53.40 -2.54 -42.50
C GLY A 379 52.94 -3.91 -41.98
N MET A 380 52.09 -4.61 -42.75
CA MET A 380 52.17 -6.06 -43.11
C MET A 380 52.31 -7.14 -41.99
N ARG A 381 51.35 -8.07 -41.79
CA ARG A 381 50.82 -9.23 -42.58
C ARG A 381 51.30 -10.60 -42.05
N THR A 382 50.32 -11.50 -41.86
CA THR A 382 50.27 -12.99 -41.84
C THR A 382 49.67 -13.51 -40.52
N GLY A 383 48.79 -14.51 -40.43
CA GLY A 383 48.09 -15.37 -41.39
C GLY A 383 46.90 -16.03 -40.67
N GLU A 384 45.96 -16.56 -41.45
CA GLU A 384 44.71 -17.20 -41.02
C GLU A 384 44.95 -18.50 -40.23
N THR A 385 44.11 -18.79 -39.21
CA THR A 385 43.56 -20.14 -38.97
C THR A 385 42.30 -20.02 -38.11
N VAL A 386 41.19 -20.55 -38.64
CA VAL A 386 39.88 -20.71 -38.01
C VAL A 386 39.94 -21.82 -36.95
N ILE A 387 39.51 -21.56 -35.71
CA ILE A 387 39.10 -22.60 -34.76
C ILE A 387 37.74 -22.25 -34.13
N ARG A 388 36.86 -23.23 -34.23
CA ARG A 388 35.47 -23.32 -33.77
C ARG A 388 35.37 -23.19 -32.24
N LEU A 389 34.43 -22.38 -31.75
CA LEU A 389 33.95 -22.47 -30.36
C LEU A 389 32.74 -23.40 -30.32
N ALA A 390 32.89 -24.46 -29.54
CA ALA A 390 31.97 -25.57 -29.41
C ALA A 390 30.67 -25.15 -28.71
N ALA A 391 29.55 -25.61 -29.28
CA ALA A 391 28.25 -25.61 -28.66
C ALA A 391 28.24 -26.55 -27.45
N SER A 392 28.02 -26.01 -26.25
CA SER A 392 27.69 -26.78 -25.07
C SER A 392 26.20 -27.09 -25.06
N GLN A 393 25.92 -28.39 -25.07
CA GLN A 393 24.63 -29.04 -25.27
C GLN A 393 23.58 -28.66 -24.22
N ARG A 394 22.37 -28.36 -24.71
CA ARG A 394 21.13 -28.35 -23.92
C ARG A 394 20.85 -29.77 -23.44
N ALA A 395 20.72 -29.96 -22.13
CA ALA A 395 20.13 -31.17 -21.56
C ALA A 395 18.61 -31.20 -21.88
N PRO A 396 18.04 -32.38 -22.18
CA PRO A 396 16.69 -32.50 -22.68
C PRO A 396 15.65 -32.29 -21.58
N ALA A 397 14.56 -31.62 -21.93
CA ALA A 397 13.34 -31.60 -21.15
C ALA A 397 12.80 -33.03 -21.02
N VAL A 398 12.89 -33.60 -19.81
CA VAL A 398 12.17 -34.82 -19.47
C VAL A 398 10.73 -34.42 -19.17
N VAL A 399 9.88 -34.50 -20.20
CA VAL A 399 8.44 -34.60 -20.02
C VAL A 399 8.18 -36.04 -19.57
N ALA A 400 8.11 -36.26 -18.25
CA ALA A 400 7.54 -37.48 -17.72
C ALA A 400 6.01 -37.35 -17.77
N GLU A 401 5.37 -38.17 -18.60
CA GLU A 401 3.94 -38.44 -18.51
C GLU A 401 3.62 -38.95 -17.08
N VAL A 402 2.96 -38.12 -16.27
CA VAL A 402 2.32 -38.59 -15.04
C VAL A 402 0.94 -39.13 -15.42
N LYS A 403 0.86 -40.44 -15.60
CA LYS A 403 -0.41 -41.18 -15.56
C LYS A 403 -0.95 -41.20 -14.13
N GLY A 404 -2.18 -40.72 -13.97
CA GLY A 404 -3.16 -41.20 -12.99
C GLY A 404 -2.85 -41.01 -11.50
N GLY A 405 -3.42 -39.96 -10.90
CA GLY A 405 -3.58 -39.83 -9.45
C GLY A 405 -3.78 -38.38 -9.04
N SER A 406 -5.02 -37.98 -8.75
CA SER A 406 -5.32 -36.72 -8.06
C SER A 406 -4.64 -36.75 -6.68
N ARG A 407 -3.46 -36.13 -6.57
CA ARG A 407 -2.80 -35.91 -5.28
C ARG A 407 -3.41 -34.64 -4.71
N ALA A 408 -4.21 -34.77 -3.65
CA ALA A 408 -4.80 -33.63 -2.95
C ALA A 408 -3.68 -32.64 -2.57
N MET A 409 -3.87 -31.36 -2.87
CA MET A 409 -2.97 -30.29 -2.47
C MET A 409 -2.87 -30.23 -0.94
N SER A 410 -1.66 -29.96 -0.40
CA SER A 410 -1.51 -29.79 1.05
C SER A 410 -2.24 -28.53 1.54
N PRO A 411 -2.73 -28.47 2.79
CA PRO A 411 -3.41 -27.30 3.34
C PRO A 411 -2.58 -26.01 3.25
N GLU A 412 -1.27 -26.10 3.38
CA GLU A 412 -0.32 -24.98 3.30
C GLU A 412 -0.20 -24.47 1.87
N VAL A 413 -0.09 -25.37 0.88
CA VAL A 413 -0.10 -25.01 -0.55
C VAL A 413 -1.45 -24.43 -0.96
N ALA A 414 -2.56 -24.97 -0.43
CA ALA A 414 -3.89 -24.41 -0.65
C ALA A 414 -4.03 -23.01 -0.04
N THR A 415 -3.50 -22.80 1.16
CA THR A 415 -3.51 -21.48 1.83
C THR A 415 -2.66 -20.47 1.07
N LEU A 416 -1.45 -20.86 0.67
CA LEU A 416 -0.59 -20.03 -0.18
C LEU A 416 -1.30 -19.67 -1.48
N LEU A 417 -1.93 -20.62 -2.17
CA LEU A 417 -2.63 -20.36 -3.44
C LEU A 417 -3.89 -19.49 -3.25
N ARG A 418 -4.65 -19.65 -2.15
CA ARG A 418 -5.78 -18.76 -1.82
C ARG A 418 -5.33 -17.33 -1.52
N MET A 419 -4.20 -17.17 -0.82
CA MET A 419 -3.59 -15.86 -0.57
C MET A 419 -2.99 -15.21 -1.83
N ASN A 420 -2.78 -15.98 -2.90
CA ASN A 420 -2.01 -15.60 -4.10
C ASN A 420 -2.73 -15.84 -5.43
N ALA A 421 -3.93 -15.28 -5.61
CA ALA A 421 -4.69 -15.43 -6.86
C ALA A 421 -4.00 -14.77 -8.08
N ASP A 422 -3.24 -13.68 -7.88
CA ASP A 422 -2.71 -12.84 -8.98
C ASP A 422 -1.20 -12.49 -8.89
N ARG A 423 -0.53 -12.78 -7.75
CA ARG A 423 0.90 -12.51 -7.50
C ARG A 423 1.39 -13.38 -6.34
N ILE A 424 2.61 -13.93 -6.41
CA ILE A 424 3.20 -14.74 -5.33
C ILE A 424 3.79 -13.82 -4.24
N SER A 425 3.00 -13.48 -3.22
CA SER A 425 3.42 -12.74 -2.01
C SER A 425 2.48 -12.96 -0.81
N ILE A 426 3.01 -13.11 0.40
CA ILE A 426 2.17 -13.38 1.60
C ILE A 426 1.62 -12.07 2.19
N PRO A 427 0.29 -11.86 2.27
CA PRO A 427 -0.31 -10.84 3.13
C PRO A 427 0.06 -11.06 4.59
N LEU A 428 0.77 -10.11 5.20
CA LEU A 428 1.21 -10.17 6.58
C LEU A 428 0.82 -8.88 7.31
N SER A 429 0.28 -9.01 8.52
CA SER A 429 0.04 -7.88 9.42
C SER A 429 1.20 -7.76 10.42
N TRP A 430 1.90 -6.63 10.39
CA TRP A 430 2.91 -6.24 11.37
C TRP A 430 2.89 -4.72 11.58
N ALA A 431 3.59 -4.23 12.61
CA ALA A 431 3.77 -2.80 12.83
C ALA A 431 4.82 -2.23 11.84
N ALA A 432 4.43 -2.19 10.56
CA ALA A 432 5.27 -1.71 9.47
C ALA A 432 5.54 -0.21 9.59
N THR A 433 6.61 0.27 8.95
CA THR A 433 6.87 1.69 8.92
C THR A 433 5.75 2.45 8.21
N THR A 434 5.62 3.72 8.58
CA THR A 434 4.67 4.65 7.96
C THR A 434 5.38 5.96 7.70
N ARG A 435 4.75 6.85 6.93
CA ARG A 435 5.28 8.20 6.73
C ARG A 435 5.44 9.00 8.04
N GLU A 436 4.63 8.69 9.04
CA GLU A 436 4.66 9.32 10.37
C GLU A 436 5.63 8.62 11.33
N SER A 437 6.00 7.38 11.03
CA SER A 437 6.96 6.57 11.79
C SER A 437 7.87 5.83 10.79
N PRO A 438 8.80 6.54 10.12
CA PRO A 438 9.58 6.01 9.00
C PRO A 438 10.70 5.04 9.42
N HIS A 439 10.88 4.84 10.72
CA HIS A 439 11.90 3.97 11.27
C HIS A 439 11.27 2.65 11.73
N ALA A 440 11.93 1.55 11.38
CA ALA A 440 11.53 0.22 11.81
C ALA A 440 11.65 0.09 13.33
N ASN A 441 10.65 -0.52 13.97
CA ASN A 441 10.81 -1.08 15.30
C ASN A 441 11.35 -2.51 15.12
N LEU A 442 12.64 -2.71 15.42
CA LEU A 442 13.36 -3.95 15.08
C LEU A 442 12.54 -5.22 15.33
N GLY A 443 11.94 -5.35 16.51
CA GLY A 443 11.20 -6.54 16.90
C GLY A 443 10.00 -6.86 15.98
N ASP A 444 9.15 -5.87 15.74
CA ASP A 444 7.95 -6.08 14.92
C ASP A 444 8.30 -6.18 13.42
N THR A 445 9.32 -5.44 12.97
CA THR A 445 9.77 -5.46 11.56
C THR A 445 10.44 -6.78 11.18
N LEU A 446 11.12 -7.47 12.13
CA LEU A 446 11.64 -8.82 11.92
C LEU A 446 10.54 -9.84 11.55
N SER A 447 9.27 -9.56 11.86
CA SER A 447 8.13 -10.38 11.40
C SER A 447 8.18 -10.62 9.89
N ALA A 448 8.39 -9.55 9.12
CA ALA A 448 8.36 -9.60 7.66
C ALA A 448 9.53 -10.43 7.12
N LEU A 449 10.72 -10.23 7.69
CA LEU A 449 11.93 -10.95 7.31
C LEU A 449 11.84 -12.45 7.59
N ILE A 450 11.41 -12.83 8.80
CA ILE A 450 11.29 -14.24 9.19
C ILE A 450 10.29 -14.97 8.30
N VAL A 451 9.12 -14.38 8.06
CA VAL A 451 8.07 -15.00 7.24
C VAL A 451 8.50 -15.13 5.79
N ALA A 452 9.05 -14.06 5.20
CA ALA A 452 9.52 -14.08 3.83
C ALA A 452 10.68 -15.07 3.61
N GLY A 453 11.64 -15.08 4.55
CA GLY A 453 12.78 -16.00 4.50
C GLY A 453 12.37 -17.46 4.61
N MET A 454 11.44 -17.79 5.51
CA MET A 454 10.97 -19.17 5.67
C MET A 454 10.10 -19.65 4.51
N ALA A 455 9.25 -18.79 3.96
CA ALA A 455 8.39 -19.15 2.84
C ALA A 455 9.08 -19.06 1.47
N GLY A 456 10.23 -18.39 1.36
CA GLY A 456 10.94 -18.19 0.10
C GLY A 456 10.17 -17.31 -0.89
N VAL A 457 9.23 -16.51 -0.41
CA VAL A 457 8.43 -15.58 -1.21
C VAL A 457 8.33 -14.25 -0.45
N THR A 458 8.17 -13.15 -1.19
CA THR A 458 8.07 -11.83 -0.55
C THR A 458 6.78 -11.71 0.28
N VAL A 459 6.77 -10.81 1.26
CA VAL A 459 5.57 -10.45 2.03
C VAL A 459 5.06 -9.09 1.59
N ARG A 460 3.76 -8.86 1.75
CA ARG A 460 3.15 -7.56 1.55
C ARG A 460 2.35 -7.16 2.78
N ARG A 461 2.39 -5.89 3.11
CA ARG A 461 1.66 -5.35 4.26
C ARG A 461 0.16 -5.56 4.08
N ALA A 462 -0.47 -6.09 5.12
CA ALA A 462 -1.91 -6.16 5.27
C ALA A 462 -2.32 -5.39 6.53
N GLY A 463 -3.31 -4.50 6.38
CA GLY A 463 -3.86 -3.73 7.49
C GLY A 463 -4.45 -4.64 8.57
N PHE A 464 -4.47 -4.18 9.82
CA PHE A 464 -4.96 -5.02 10.95
C PHE A 464 -6.45 -5.32 10.84
N ASP A 465 -7.22 -4.53 10.08
CA ASP A 465 -8.64 -4.71 9.84
C ASP A 465 -9.00 -4.95 8.36
N GLN A 466 -8.01 -5.23 7.51
CA GLN A 466 -8.24 -5.47 6.08
C GLN A 466 -9.01 -6.79 5.88
N PRO A 467 -10.12 -6.84 5.12
CA PRO A 467 -10.98 -8.03 5.03
C PRO A 467 -10.45 -9.09 4.05
N ILE A 468 -9.18 -9.49 4.18
CA ILE A 468 -8.51 -10.48 3.35
C ILE A 468 -7.95 -11.64 4.19
N GLU A 469 -7.67 -12.78 3.57
CA GLU A 469 -6.87 -13.86 4.17
C GLU A 469 -5.44 -13.37 4.37
N ARG A 470 -4.94 -13.37 5.62
CA ARG A 470 -3.62 -12.83 5.97
C ARG A 470 -3.02 -13.49 7.19
N MET A 471 -1.71 -13.34 7.33
CA MET A 471 -0.91 -13.90 8.41
C MET A 471 -0.58 -12.86 9.48
N VAL A 472 -0.41 -13.31 10.71
CA VAL A 472 -0.01 -12.50 11.88
C VAL A 472 1.04 -13.29 12.66
N ALA A 473 2.28 -12.82 12.65
CA ALA A 473 3.42 -13.64 13.07
C ALA A 473 4.12 -13.16 14.35
N VAL A 474 4.78 -12.00 14.32
CA VAL A 474 5.58 -11.51 15.45
C VAL A 474 4.91 -10.29 16.11
N GLY A 475 5.19 -10.07 17.38
CA GLY A 475 4.75 -8.89 18.12
C GLY A 475 3.46 -9.09 18.92
N THR A 476 3.10 -8.07 19.71
CA THR A 476 1.87 -8.08 20.53
C THR A 476 0.75 -7.38 19.78
N ILE A 477 0.30 -7.96 18.67
CA ILE A 477 -0.62 -7.30 17.73
C ILE A 477 -1.89 -8.12 17.45
N GLY A 478 -1.98 -9.36 17.92
CA GLY A 478 -3.12 -10.25 17.68
C GLY A 478 -4.45 -9.69 18.21
N HIS A 479 -4.39 -8.86 19.26
CA HIS A 479 -5.57 -8.22 19.85
C HIS A 479 -6.19 -7.11 18.98
N ASN A 480 -5.48 -6.58 17.97
CA ASN A 480 -6.00 -5.54 17.08
C ASN A 480 -6.55 -6.10 15.75
N GLN A 481 -6.50 -7.41 15.56
CA GLN A 481 -6.83 -8.03 14.27
C GLN A 481 -8.34 -8.28 14.16
N ARG A 482 -8.93 -7.90 13.03
CA ARG A 482 -10.35 -8.13 12.70
C ARG A 482 -10.60 -8.19 11.21
N ASN A 483 -11.75 -8.72 10.80
CA ASN A 483 -12.18 -8.95 9.42
C ASN A 483 -11.33 -9.99 8.67
N GLY A 484 -11.95 -10.67 7.70
CA GLY A 484 -11.26 -11.63 6.81
C GLY A 484 -10.88 -12.93 7.50
N VAL A 485 -9.83 -13.59 6.99
CA VAL A 485 -9.31 -14.86 7.52
C VAL A 485 -7.92 -14.62 8.08
N LEU A 486 -7.68 -15.04 9.33
CA LEU A 486 -6.46 -14.74 10.07
C LEU A 486 -5.66 -15.99 10.40
N HIS A 487 -4.42 -16.05 9.95
CA HIS A 487 -3.47 -17.12 10.29
C HIS A 487 -2.51 -16.63 11.38
N PHE A 488 -2.72 -17.07 12.62
CA PHE A 488 -1.84 -16.69 13.74
C PHE A 488 -0.71 -17.70 13.90
N TRP A 489 0.52 -17.20 13.89
CA TRP A 489 1.72 -18.02 14.05
C TRP A 489 2.79 -17.28 14.87
N GLY A 490 2.70 -17.43 16.19
CA GLY A 490 3.68 -16.89 17.16
C GLY A 490 3.36 -15.51 17.72
N THR A 491 2.26 -14.88 17.29
CA THR A 491 1.88 -13.54 17.75
C THR A 491 1.32 -13.57 19.17
N GLY A 492 1.51 -12.47 19.89
CA GLY A 492 0.97 -12.25 21.22
C GLY A 492 -0.36 -11.48 21.22
N VAL A 493 -1.19 -11.75 22.21
CA VAL A 493 -2.49 -11.10 22.44
C VAL A 493 -2.46 -10.38 23.80
N ASP A 494 -2.91 -9.13 23.82
CA ASP A 494 -3.12 -8.38 25.05
C ASP A 494 -4.57 -8.59 25.48
N ALA A 495 -4.78 -9.25 26.63
CA ALA A 495 -6.10 -9.63 27.12
C ALA A 495 -6.96 -8.42 27.51
N GLU A 496 -6.34 -7.28 27.82
CA GLU A 496 -7.05 -6.07 28.25
C GLU A 496 -7.55 -5.25 27.07
N ARG A 497 -7.11 -5.55 25.83
CA ARG A 497 -7.45 -4.76 24.64
C ARG A 497 -8.53 -5.42 23.82
N ASN A 498 -9.45 -4.60 23.33
CA ASN A 498 -10.58 -5.02 22.53
C ASN A 498 -10.37 -4.62 21.04
N PRO A 499 -10.49 -5.57 20.10
CA PRO A 499 -10.29 -5.33 18.66
C PRO A 499 -11.38 -4.47 18.01
N VAL A 500 -12.55 -4.33 18.64
CA VAL A 500 -13.73 -3.65 18.09
C VAL A 500 -13.85 -2.24 18.65
N ASP A 501 -13.78 -2.10 19.97
CA ASP A 501 -13.86 -0.83 20.68
C ASP A 501 -12.66 -0.65 21.64
N PRO A 502 -11.66 0.16 21.28
CA PRO A 502 -10.47 0.38 22.11
C PRO A 502 -10.74 0.97 23.51
N LEU A 503 -11.95 1.49 23.77
CA LEU A 503 -12.35 2.02 25.09
C LEU A 503 -12.85 0.93 26.03
N VAL A 504 -13.23 -0.24 25.49
CA VAL A 504 -13.70 -1.38 26.26
C VAL A 504 -12.53 -2.28 26.61
N ARG A 505 -12.41 -2.63 27.90
CA ARG A 505 -11.42 -3.60 28.35
C ARG A 505 -11.89 -5.02 28.09
N GLY A 506 -10.95 -5.89 27.77
CA GLY A 506 -11.20 -7.30 27.56
C GLY A 506 -11.24 -7.65 26.08
N TYR A 507 -10.46 -8.66 25.71
CA TYR A 507 -10.48 -9.19 24.36
C TYR A 507 -11.82 -9.88 24.07
N VAL A 508 -12.39 -9.58 22.91
CA VAL A 508 -13.57 -10.25 22.36
C VAL A 508 -13.27 -10.74 20.95
N ARG A 509 -13.84 -11.88 20.58
CA ARG A 509 -13.74 -12.38 19.21
C ARG A 509 -14.58 -11.49 18.29
N PRO A 510 -13.99 -10.84 17.26
CA PRO A 510 -14.78 -10.12 16.26
C PRO A 510 -15.68 -11.08 15.48
N SER A 511 -16.93 -10.67 15.22
CA SER A 511 -17.96 -11.51 14.56
C SER A 511 -17.62 -11.86 13.12
N ASP A 512 -17.02 -10.93 12.38
CA ASP A 512 -16.78 -11.04 10.93
C ASP A 512 -15.36 -11.54 10.61
N THR A 513 -14.79 -12.36 11.50
CA THR A 513 -13.39 -12.82 11.39
C THR A 513 -13.27 -14.32 11.60
N ASP A 514 -12.67 -14.98 10.62
CA ASP A 514 -12.29 -16.39 10.74
C ASP A 514 -10.86 -16.50 11.27
N PHE A 515 -10.64 -17.35 12.27
CA PHE A 515 -9.36 -17.47 12.98
C PHE A 515 -8.79 -18.87 12.80
N HIS A 516 -7.61 -18.94 12.19
CA HIS A 516 -6.82 -20.14 12.00
C HIS A 516 -5.57 -20.00 12.88
N ILE A 517 -5.65 -20.54 14.09
CA ILE A 517 -4.58 -20.43 15.08
C ILE A 517 -3.62 -21.60 14.93
N HIS A 518 -2.41 -21.36 14.43
CA HIS A 518 -1.39 -22.38 14.23
C HIS A 518 -0.41 -22.44 15.38
N ALA A 519 0.01 -21.27 15.87
CA ALA A 519 0.85 -21.11 17.06
C ALA A 519 0.64 -19.73 17.67
N LEU A 520 0.96 -19.57 18.95
CA LEU A 520 0.91 -18.27 19.65
C LEU A 520 2.22 -18.02 20.38
N ARG A 521 2.44 -16.79 20.87
CA ARG A 521 3.66 -16.51 21.65
C ARG A 521 3.76 -17.35 22.93
N GLY A 522 2.63 -17.61 23.58
CA GLY A 522 2.60 -18.27 24.87
C GLY A 522 1.19 -18.60 25.40
N PRO A 523 1.13 -19.24 26.58
CA PRO A 523 -0.10 -19.78 27.16
C PRO A 523 -1.09 -18.71 27.63
N ASN A 524 -0.64 -17.47 27.91
CA ASN A 524 -1.57 -16.41 28.28
C ASN A 524 -2.34 -15.92 27.05
N SER A 525 -1.64 -15.73 25.92
CA SER A 525 -2.30 -15.45 24.64
C SER A 525 -3.29 -16.56 24.27
N ALA A 526 -2.89 -17.83 24.46
CA ALA A 526 -3.76 -18.98 24.23
C ALA A 526 -5.00 -18.98 25.11
N ARG A 527 -4.83 -18.70 26.42
CA ARG A 527 -5.94 -18.59 27.36
C ARG A 527 -6.94 -17.51 26.95
N THR A 528 -6.45 -16.35 26.53
CA THR A 528 -7.29 -15.24 26.05
C THR A 528 -8.15 -15.66 24.87
N LEU A 529 -7.55 -16.28 23.84
CA LEU A 529 -8.30 -16.69 22.65
C LEU A 529 -9.25 -17.87 22.92
N ARG A 530 -8.86 -18.82 23.77
CA ARG A 530 -9.73 -19.92 24.23
C ARG A 530 -10.93 -19.40 25.01
N ALA A 531 -10.74 -18.41 25.88
CA ALA A 531 -11.84 -17.77 26.62
C ALA A 531 -12.83 -17.05 25.68
N ALA A 532 -12.37 -16.60 24.52
CA ALA A 532 -13.21 -16.06 23.45
C ALA A 532 -13.81 -17.13 22.50
N GLY A 533 -13.71 -18.42 22.87
CA GLY A 533 -14.34 -19.54 22.16
C GLY A 533 -13.59 -20.03 20.92
N MET A 534 -12.30 -19.72 20.77
CA MET A 534 -11.48 -20.19 19.65
C MET A 534 -10.76 -21.51 19.95
N GLN A 535 -10.56 -22.33 18.92
CA GLN A 535 -9.67 -23.49 18.99
C GLN A 535 -8.23 -23.01 18.86
N VAL A 536 -7.40 -23.42 19.82
CA VAL A 536 -6.01 -22.97 19.93
C VAL A 536 -5.12 -24.17 20.27
N PRO A 537 -4.10 -24.49 19.47
CA PRO A 537 -3.15 -25.55 19.78
C PRO A 537 -2.16 -25.11 20.88
N ASP A 538 -1.59 -26.08 21.61
CA ASP A 538 -0.49 -25.84 22.55
C ASP A 538 0.86 -25.82 21.83
N VAL A 539 0.99 -24.91 20.85
CA VAL A 539 2.25 -24.62 20.15
C VAL A 539 2.62 -23.17 20.44
N PHE A 540 3.74 -22.99 21.14
CA PHE A 540 4.14 -21.69 21.67
C PHE A 540 5.55 -21.29 21.28
N GLY A 541 5.75 -20.00 21.01
CA GLY A 541 7.07 -19.40 20.82
C GLY A 541 7.02 -18.13 19.98
N ASP A 542 8.14 -17.43 19.91
CA ASP A 542 8.30 -16.24 19.08
C ASP A 542 9.11 -16.59 17.81
N PRO A 543 8.61 -16.31 16.59
CA PRO A 543 9.32 -16.61 15.35
C PRO A 543 10.70 -15.95 15.21
N VAL A 544 10.97 -14.86 15.94
CA VAL A 544 12.30 -14.24 15.98
C VAL A 544 13.35 -15.20 16.57
N TRP A 545 12.93 -16.25 17.28
CA TRP A 545 13.82 -17.32 17.72
C TRP A 545 14.64 -17.93 16.58
N MET A 546 14.10 -18.00 15.36
CA MET A 546 14.81 -18.56 14.21
C MET A 546 15.84 -17.60 13.58
N LEU A 547 15.94 -16.35 14.04
CA LEU A 547 16.80 -15.34 13.43
C LEU A 547 18.28 -15.74 13.31
N PRO A 548 18.92 -16.43 14.28
CA PRO A 548 20.30 -16.89 14.13
C PRO A 548 20.54 -17.84 12.96
N ARG A 549 19.50 -18.54 12.47
CA ARG A 549 19.62 -19.36 11.25
C ARG A 549 19.80 -18.49 10.00
N PHE A 550 19.18 -17.32 9.93
CA PHE A 550 19.37 -16.36 8.83
C PHE A 550 20.61 -15.48 9.04
N TRP A 551 20.84 -15.04 10.28
CA TRP A 551 21.94 -14.17 10.66
C TRP A 551 22.72 -14.79 11.83
N PRO A 552 23.72 -15.67 11.56
CA PRO A 552 24.47 -16.35 12.61
C PRO A 552 25.29 -15.43 13.52
N MET A 553 25.71 -14.25 13.02
CA MET A 553 26.46 -13.23 13.77
C MET A 553 27.73 -13.71 14.50
N LYS A 554 28.36 -14.79 14.00
CA LYS A 554 29.54 -15.41 14.65
C LYS A 554 30.77 -14.50 14.65
N ASP A 555 30.86 -13.60 13.67
CA ASP A 555 32.03 -12.73 13.47
C ASP A 555 31.92 -11.37 14.18
N VAL A 556 30.85 -11.15 14.96
CA VAL A 556 30.64 -9.89 15.69
C VAL A 556 31.51 -9.86 16.95
N GLU A 557 32.43 -8.90 17.02
CA GLU A 557 33.29 -8.69 18.18
C GLU A 557 32.51 -8.18 19.41
N LYS A 558 32.86 -8.69 20.60
CA LYS A 558 32.32 -8.22 21.88
C LYS A 558 33.02 -6.94 22.33
N THR A 559 32.38 -5.80 22.08
CA THR A 559 32.94 -4.46 22.38
C THR A 559 32.41 -3.86 23.68
N HIS A 560 31.25 -4.28 24.16
CA HIS A 560 30.61 -3.73 25.35
C HIS A 560 30.39 -4.80 26.43
N ASP A 561 30.50 -4.42 27.70
CA ASP A 561 30.22 -5.30 28.82
C ASP A 561 28.72 -5.48 29.03
N LEU A 562 27.94 -4.41 28.88
CA LEU A 562 26.49 -4.41 29.05
C LEU A 562 25.80 -3.60 27.97
N GLY A 563 24.81 -4.19 27.31
CA GLY A 563 23.81 -3.47 26.53
C GLY A 563 22.52 -3.26 27.33
N VAL A 564 21.94 -2.07 27.22
CA VAL A 564 20.67 -1.71 27.85
C VAL A 564 19.66 -1.40 26.74
N ILE A 565 18.82 -2.36 26.40
CA ILE A 565 17.86 -2.21 25.29
C ILE A 565 16.57 -1.59 25.82
N LEU A 566 16.27 -0.39 25.32
CA LEU A 566 15.17 0.45 25.76
C LEU A 566 13.85 0.09 25.07
N HIS A 567 12.74 0.21 25.80
CA HIS A 567 11.42 0.21 25.19
C HIS A 567 11.16 1.55 24.51
N ILE A 568 10.47 1.54 23.36
CA ILE A 568 10.22 2.74 22.54
C ILE A 568 9.57 3.90 23.32
N THR A 569 8.83 3.63 24.39
CA THR A 569 8.18 4.65 25.22
C THR A 569 9.14 5.41 26.15
N GLU A 570 10.37 4.92 26.31
CA GLU A 570 11.42 5.50 27.16
C GLU A 570 12.34 6.46 26.39
N LEU A 571 12.19 6.51 25.07
CA LEU A 571 12.89 7.43 24.18
C LEU A 571 12.15 8.76 24.06
N GLU A 572 12.87 9.85 23.82
CA GLU A 572 12.27 11.17 23.58
C GLU A 572 11.48 11.21 22.27
N ASP A 573 11.93 10.47 21.26
CA ASP A 573 11.34 10.42 19.92
C ASP A 573 11.44 9.00 19.32
N ARG A 574 10.81 8.78 18.16
CA ARG A 574 10.78 7.53 17.39
C ARG A 574 11.77 7.55 16.22
N THR A 575 13.00 7.95 16.50
CA THR A 575 14.12 7.97 15.54
C THR A 575 15.26 7.07 16.02
N PRO A 576 16.15 6.56 15.15
CA PRO A 576 17.26 5.70 15.54
C PRO A 576 18.26 6.39 16.47
N GLU A 577 18.41 7.70 16.35
CA GLU A 577 19.30 8.54 17.14
C GLU A 577 18.64 9.09 18.42
N ALA A 578 17.34 8.83 18.62
CA ALA A 578 16.60 9.38 19.75
C ALA A 578 17.27 9.01 21.08
N PRO A 579 17.57 10.01 21.94
CA PRO A 579 18.09 9.74 23.26
C PRO A 579 17.00 9.20 24.18
N VAL A 580 17.44 8.65 25.30
CA VAL A 580 16.55 8.29 26.41
C VAL A 580 16.00 9.54 27.08
N LYS A 581 14.76 9.49 27.57
CA LYS A 581 14.14 10.61 28.29
C LYS A 581 15.00 11.04 29.50
N PRO A 582 15.36 12.33 29.62
CA PRO A 582 16.20 12.85 30.71
C PRO A 582 15.62 12.61 32.11
N THR A 583 14.30 12.46 32.22
CA THR A 583 13.60 12.17 33.48
C THR A 583 13.88 10.76 34.01
N LEU A 584 14.41 9.85 33.19
CA LEU A 584 14.69 8.47 33.53
C LEU A 584 16.13 8.31 34.06
N LYS A 585 16.32 8.66 35.33
CA LYS A 585 17.65 8.69 35.97
C LYS A 585 18.40 7.35 35.93
N ARG A 586 17.67 6.23 35.80
CA ARG A 586 18.26 4.88 35.73
C ARG A 586 19.23 4.68 34.56
N TYR A 587 19.16 5.51 33.52
CA TYR A 587 20.01 5.38 32.35
C TYR A 587 21.25 6.29 32.41
N GLY A 588 21.48 6.98 33.53
CA GLY A 588 22.71 7.74 33.75
C GLY A 588 23.93 6.81 33.83
N ILE A 589 24.86 6.97 32.89
CA ILE A 589 26.11 6.20 32.83
C ILE A 589 27.25 7.07 33.40
N PRO A 590 27.84 6.69 34.56
CA PRO A 590 29.00 7.37 35.12
C PRO A 590 30.24 7.23 34.21
N ASP A 591 31.21 8.13 34.36
CA ASP A 591 32.44 8.15 33.55
C ASP A 591 33.20 6.81 33.57
N ALA A 592 33.23 6.13 34.73
CA ALA A 592 33.87 4.82 34.89
C ALA A 592 33.29 3.71 34.00
N PHE A 593 32.09 3.90 33.45
CA PHE A 593 31.38 2.94 32.60
C PHE A 593 31.20 3.43 31.15
N LYS A 594 31.69 4.63 30.81
CA LYS A 594 31.65 5.13 29.43
C LYS A 594 32.41 4.17 28.50
N GLY A 595 31.80 3.87 27.35
CA GLY A 595 32.33 2.89 26.38
C GLY A 595 32.16 1.43 26.79
N ARG A 596 31.91 1.12 28.07
CA ARG A 596 31.63 -0.25 28.55
C ARG A 596 30.14 -0.58 28.52
N ILE A 597 29.28 0.41 28.74
CA ILE A 597 27.82 0.28 28.71
C ILE A 597 27.26 0.96 27.47
N ARG A 598 26.40 0.25 26.74
CA ARG A 598 25.71 0.75 25.54
C ARG A 598 24.21 0.85 25.79
N LEU A 599 23.65 2.05 25.67
CA LEU A 599 22.20 2.21 25.56
C LEU A 599 21.80 1.90 24.11
N ILE A 600 20.85 0.98 23.92
CA ILE A 600 20.44 0.50 22.61
C ILE A 600 18.98 0.89 22.38
N ASN A 601 18.79 1.75 21.38
CA ASN A 601 17.49 2.08 20.80
C ASN A 601 17.10 1.00 19.78
N THR A 602 15.84 0.54 19.84
CA THR A 602 15.27 -0.49 18.96
C THR A 602 14.82 0.05 17.60
N HIS A 603 14.76 1.38 17.42
CA HIS A 603 14.55 1.98 16.11
C HIS A 603 15.79 1.86 15.23
N CYS A 604 15.56 1.51 13.96
CA CYS A 604 16.61 1.38 12.95
C CYS A 604 16.08 1.76 11.56
N PRO A 605 16.97 2.00 10.57
CA PRO A 605 16.56 2.09 9.18
C PRO A 605 15.75 0.84 8.77
N PRO A 606 14.64 0.99 8.03
CA PRO A 606 13.77 -0.12 7.65
C PRO A 606 14.34 -0.91 6.47
N THR A 607 15.57 -1.39 6.59
CA THR A 607 16.25 -2.21 5.59
C THR A 607 16.83 -3.46 6.24
N PRO A 608 17.05 -4.56 5.47
CA PRO A 608 17.76 -5.73 5.97
C PRO A 608 19.10 -5.38 6.61
N GLU A 609 19.86 -4.46 6.01
CA GLU A 609 21.15 -3.99 6.52
C GLU A 609 21.00 -3.20 7.82
N GLY A 610 20.01 -2.32 7.92
CA GLY A 610 19.73 -1.53 9.12
C GLY A 610 19.34 -2.40 10.30
N MET A 611 18.46 -3.38 10.07
CA MET A 611 18.09 -4.38 11.07
C MET A 611 19.27 -5.28 11.44
N LYS A 612 20.03 -5.76 10.46
CA LYS A 612 21.23 -6.59 10.69
C LYS A 612 22.28 -5.85 11.51
N ALA A 613 22.53 -4.57 11.21
CA ALA A 613 23.44 -3.72 11.97
C ALA A 613 22.96 -3.53 13.40
N LYS A 614 21.65 -3.35 13.61
CA LYS A 614 21.07 -3.24 14.95
C LYS A 614 21.18 -4.54 15.74
N VAL A 615 20.97 -5.69 15.10
CA VAL A 615 21.20 -7.01 15.72
C VAL A 615 22.69 -7.19 16.06
N ALA A 616 23.60 -6.78 15.18
CA ALA A 616 25.03 -6.80 15.47
C ALA A 616 25.41 -5.90 16.66
N GLU A 617 24.77 -4.73 16.82
CA GLU A 617 24.94 -3.89 18.01
C GLU A 617 24.55 -4.64 19.30
N ILE A 618 23.42 -5.35 19.30
CA ILE A 618 22.99 -6.19 20.42
C ILE A 618 24.00 -7.33 20.66
N VAL A 619 24.40 -8.03 19.60
CA VAL A 619 25.36 -9.15 19.67
C VAL A 619 26.75 -8.68 20.11
N SER A 620 27.12 -7.42 19.91
CA SER A 620 28.39 -6.87 20.40
C SER A 620 28.49 -6.76 21.93
N CYS A 621 27.39 -6.97 22.65
CA CYS A 621 27.34 -6.91 24.11
C CYS A 621 27.61 -8.28 24.76
N ARG A 622 28.34 -8.29 25.88
CA ARG A 622 28.59 -9.50 26.70
C ARG A 622 27.40 -9.89 27.58
N ALA A 623 26.59 -8.92 27.97
CA ALA A 623 25.35 -9.11 28.71
C ALA A 623 24.30 -8.07 28.26
N ILE A 624 23.02 -8.36 28.44
CA ILE A 624 21.91 -7.47 28.12
C ILE A 624 20.96 -7.31 29.31
N VAL A 625 20.50 -6.10 29.56
CA VAL A 625 19.26 -5.87 30.29
C VAL A 625 18.27 -5.13 29.40
N SER A 626 16.98 -5.49 29.47
CA SER A 626 16.00 -4.86 28.59
C SER A 626 14.64 -4.65 29.25
N THR A 627 13.99 -3.54 28.90
CA THR A 627 12.56 -3.29 29.13
C THR A 627 11.68 -3.72 27.94
N SER A 628 12.29 -4.12 26.82
CA SER A 628 11.62 -4.54 25.58
C SER A 628 11.62 -6.07 25.44
N LEU A 629 10.47 -6.65 25.03
CA LEU A 629 10.35 -8.10 24.83
C LEU A 629 11.39 -8.61 23.82
N HIS A 630 11.43 -8.02 22.63
CA HIS A 630 12.35 -8.47 21.60
C HIS A 630 13.82 -8.22 21.97
N GLY A 631 14.11 -7.29 22.89
CA GLY A 631 15.45 -7.17 23.46
C GLY A 631 15.87 -8.45 24.21
N LEU A 632 14.95 -9.05 24.97
CA LEU A 632 15.19 -10.34 25.64
C LEU A 632 15.15 -11.52 24.67
N VAL A 633 14.13 -11.61 23.79
CA VAL A 633 14.02 -12.71 22.81
C VAL A 633 15.28 -12.80 21.93
N LEU A 634 15.77 -11.67 21.42
CA LEU A 634 17.01 -11.61 20.64
C LEU A 634 18.22 -12.04 21.48
N SER A 635 18.31 -11.59 22.72
CA SER A 635 19.43 -11.97 23.60
C SER A 635 19.45 -13.47 23.87
N GLU A 636 18.29 -14.05 24.19
CA GLU A 636 18.15 -15.49 24.46
C GLU A 636 18.51 -16.33 23.22
N THR A 637 18.02 -15.98 22.03
CA THR A 637 18.29 -16.76 20.81
C THR A 637 19.77 -16.71 20.38
N TYR A 638 20.45 -15.58 20.62
CA TYR A 638 21.90 -15.46 20.40
C TYR A 638 22.75 -15.96 21.57
N GLY A 639 22.14 -16.50 22.63
CA GLY A 639 22.84 -17.01 23.80
C GLY A 639 23.59 -15.94 24.60
N ILE A 640 23.10 -14.69 24.58
CA ILE A 640 23.68 -13.58 25.33
C ILE A 640 23.04 -13.54 26.73
N PRO A 641 23.85 -13.56 27.81
CA PRO A 641 23.34 -13.42 29.16
C PRO A 641 22.40 -12.22 29.30
N CYS A 642 21.17 -12.44 29.73
CA CYS A 642 20.20 -11.35 29.86
C CYS A 642 19.29 -11.40 31.09
N ALA A 643 18.78 -10.24 31.48
CA ALA A 643 17.73 -10.11 32.49
C ALA A 643 16.72 -9.01 32.13
N TRP A 644 15.48 -9.17 32.59
CA TRP A 644 14.45 -8.15 32.44
C TRP A 644 14.76 -6.95 33.34
N PHE A 645 14.82 -5.74 32.76
CA PHE A 645 15.08 -4.51 33.50
C PHE A 645 13.78 -3.89 34.03
N ALA A 646 13.15 -4.58 34.98
CA ALA A 646 11.89 -4.18 35.58
C ALA A 646 11.90 -2.72 36.05
N THR A 647 10.76 -2.05 35.91
CA THR A 647 10.65 -0.59 36.06
C THR A 647 10.05 -0.19 37.41
N TYR A 648 10.26 -1.01 38.42
CA TYR A 648 9.81 -0.86 39.80
C TYR A 648 10.85 -1.49 40.73
N GLY A 649 10.80 -1.16 42.02
CA GLY A 649 11.70 -1.70 43.03
C GLY A 649 12.91 -0.81 43.30
N ASP A 650 13.73 -1.25 44.24
CA ASP A 650 14.73 -0.40 44.89
C ASP A 650 16.16 -0.59 44.38
N GLY A 651 16.36 -1.42 43.35
CA GLY A 651 17.66 -1.71 42.76
C GLY A 651 18.23 -3.04 43.22
N GLU A 652 17.50 -4.12 42.96
CA GLU A 652 17.96 -5.47 43.29
C GLU A 652 17.55 -6.51 42.25
N GLY A 653 18.36 -7.56 42.17
CA GLY A 653 18.07 -8.70 41.33
C GLY A 653 17.05 -9.65 41.99
N ARG A 654 16.06 -10.10 41.22
CA ARG A 654 15.02 -11.04 41.65
C ARG A 654 14.75 -12.10 40.58
N MET A 655 14.54 -13.34 41.03
CA MET A 655 13.94 -14.38 40.20
C MET A 655 12.44 -14.35 40.39
N LEU A 656 11.71 -13.82 39.41
CA LEU A 656 10.27 -13.65 39.49
C LEU A 656 9.56 -14.90 38.96
N GLU A 657 8.76 -15.55 39.80
CA GLU A 657 7.91 -16.67 39.38
C GLU A 657 6.84 -16.21 38.38
N LEU A 658 6.79 -16.89 37.23
CA LEU A 658 5.89 -16.55 36.12
C LEU A 658 4.42 -16.90 36.42
N GLY A 659 4.20 -17.98 37.15
CA GLY A 659 2.87 -18.44 37.58
C GLY A 659 2.29 -17.67 38.77
N ASN A 660 3.10 -16.83 39.42
CA ASN A 660 2.69 -16.06 40.59
C ASN A 660 2.08 -14.71 40.16
N PRO A 661 0.77 -14.48 40.34
CA PRO A 661 0.12 -13.25 39.88
C PRO A 661 0.52 -12.02 40.70
N GLN A 662 1.04 -12.18 41.93
CA GLN A 662 1.50 -11.08 42.77
C GLN A 662 2.83 -10.48 42.26
N HIS A 663 3.61 -11.25 41.50
CA HIS A 663 4.78 -10.69 40.83
C HIS A 663 4.34 -9.78 39.68
N GLN A 664 4.82 -8.54 39.71
CA GLN A 664 4.52 -7.55 38.67
C GLN A 664 5.42 -7.81 37.46
N ILE A 665 5.02 -8.72 36.57
CA ILE A 665 5.75 -9.04 35.34
C ILE A 665 4.98 -8.48 34.16
N ASP A 666 5.66 -7.80 33.23
CA ASP A 666 5.05 -7.38 31.98
C ASP A 666 4.43 -8.59 31.27
N HIS A 667 3.16 -8.47 30.87
CA HIS A 667 2.39 -9.59 30.34
C HIS A 667 3.06 -10.24 29.13
N ARG A 668 3.80 -9.47 28.32
CA ARG A 668 4.52 -9.95 27.13
C ARG A 668 5.67 -10.88 27.51
N MET A 669 6.44 -10.48 28.53
CA MET A 669 7.53 -11.29 29.08
C MET A 669 6.98 -12.56 29.72
N ARG A 670 5.92 -12.41 30.52
CA ARG A 670 5.30 -13.56 31.18
C ARG A 670 4.80 -14.59 30.19
N ASP A 671 4.13 -14.12 29.13
CA ASP A 671 3.58 -14.97 28.07
C ASP A 671 4.70 -15.70 27.31
N PHE A 672 5.71 -14.99 26.81
CA PHE A 672 6.83 -15.60 26.09
C PHE A 672 7.59 -16.62 26.93
N TYR A 673 8.08 -16.23 28.11
CA TYR A 673 8.91 -17.11 28.94
C TYR A 673 8.15 -18.34 29.43
N SER A 674 6.84 -18.22 29.71
CA SER A 674 6.01 -19.40 30.03
C SER A 674 5.81 -20.30 28.82
N GLY A 675 5.70 -19.73 27.61
CA GLY A 675 5.55 -20.48 26.35
C GLY A 675 6.78 -21.31 25.99
N VAL A 676 7.98 -20.79 26.26
CA VAL A 676 9.26 -21.49 26.05
C VAL A 676 9.68 -22.35 27.26
N GLY A 677 8.76 -22.63 28.19
CA GLY A 677 8.95 -23.61 29.26
C GLY A 677 9.69 -23.13 30.50
N ARG A 678 9.91 -21.81 30.68
CA ARG A 678 10.43 -21.29 31.95
C ARG A 678 9.33 -21.20 33.01
N THR A 679 9.74 -21.31 34.27
CA THR A 679 8.89 -21.06 35.45
C THR A 679 9.22 -19.75 36.15
N THR A 680 10.40 -19.18 35.88
CA THR A 680 10.90 -17.95 36.49
C THR A 680 11.54 -17.04 35.45
N LEU A 681 11.51 -15.73 35.69
CA LEU A 681 12.18 -14.69 34.91
C LEU A 681 13.28 -14.01 35.74
N SER A 682 14.52 -14.07 35.27
CA SER A 682 15.62 -13.29 35.84
C SER A 682 15.39 -11.81 35.59
N SER A 683 15.32 -11.02 36.65
CA SER A 683 14.93 -9.62 36.59
C SER A 683 15.82 -8.77 37.48
N TYR A 684 16.12 -7.55 37.04
CA TYR A 684 16.69 -6.51 37.89
C TYR A 684 15.63 -5.43 38.11
N CYS A 685 15.13 -5.34 39.34
CA CYS A 685 14.02 -4.48 39.74
C CYS A 685 14.53 -3.14 40.22
N LEU A 686 14.39 -2.11 39.36
CA LEU A 686 14.75 -0.74 39.67
C LEU A 686 13.72 0.25 39.11
N ASP A 687 13.21 1.13 39.97
CA ASP A 687 12.34 2.22 39.57
C ASP A 687 13.03 3.21 38.61
N ARG A 688 12.25 3.80 37.71
CA ARG A 688 12.73 4.70 36.65
C ARG A 688 13.40 5.98 37.17
N SER A 689 13.01 6.45 38.34
CA SER A 689 13.51 7.69 38.94
C SER A 689 14.84 7.53 39.67
N ARG A 690 15.33 6.30 39.86
CA ARG A 690 16.53 6.00 40.66
C ARG A 690 17.74 5.77 39.76
N ALA A 691 18.93 6.09 40.26
CA ALA A 691 20.19 5.80 39.57
C ALA A 691 20.50 4.30 39.60
N THR A 692 21.14 3.79 38.56
CA THR A 692 21.50 2.38 38.44
C THR A 692 22.86 2.10 39.07
N ASP A 693 22.93 1.09 39.93
CA ASP A 693 24.19 0.44 40.28
C ASP A 693 24.57 -0.56 39.18
N TRP A 694 25.42 -0.12 38.26
CA TRP A 694 25.82 -0.90 37.10
C TRP A 694 26.64 -2.16 37.45
N ASN A 695 27.40 -2.14 38.56
CA ASN A 695 28.12 -3.32 39.02
C ASN A 695 27.15 -4.39 39.52
N ALA A 696 26.14 -3.99 40.30
CA ALA A 696 25.10 -4.90 40.78
C ALA A 696 24.30 -5.52 39.61
N VAL A 697 23.97 -4.72 38.59
CA VAL A 697 23.31 -5.22 37.36
C VAL A 697 24.16 -6.27 36.66
N LEU A 698 25.44 -5.96 36.38
CA LEU A 698 26.37 -6.89 35.73
C LEU A 698 26.54 -8.18 36.53
N ALA A 699 26.75 -8.07 37.84
CA ALA A 699 26.90 -9.20 38.73
C ALA A 699 25.65 -10.09 38.74
N TRP A 700 24.45 -9.49 38.72
CA TRP A 700 23.20 -10.24 38.67
C TRP A 700 23.04 -10.99 37.35
N VAL A 701 23.20 -10.32 36.21
CA VAL A 701 23.00 -10.93 34.90
C VAL A 701 23.95 -12.11 34.69
N HIS A 702 25.24 -11.91 34.96
CA HIS A 702 26.23 -12.98 34.84
C HIS A 702 26.05 -14.11 35.86
N GLY A 703 25.61 -13.78 37.09
CA GLY A 703 25.47 -14.76 38.16
C GLY A 703 24.19 -15.59 38.13
N LYS A 704 23.15 -15.13 37.43
CA LYS A 704 21.81 -15.74 37.49
C LYS A 704 21.22 -16.15 36.14
N TRP A 705 21.70 -15.59 35.02
CA TRP A 705 21.21 -16.05 33.73
C TRP A 705 21.61 -17.50 33.47
N GLN A 706 20.69 -18.24 32.88
CA GLN A 706 20.92 -19.59 32.40
C GLN A 706 20.49 -19.61 30.93
N PRO A 707 21.24 -20.26 30.02
CA PRO A 707 20.83 -20.41 28.63
C PRO A 707 19.42 -21.00 28.52
N LEU A 708 18.59 -20.40 27.68
CA LEU A 708 17.27 -20.92 27.36
C LEU A 708 17.37 -22.10 26.39
N ILE A 709 16.85 -23.24 26.80
CA ILE A 709 16.71 -24.44 25.96
C ILE A 709 15.26 -24.48 25.49
N TYR A 710 15.05 -24.25 24.20
CA TYR A 710 13.72 -24.24 23.57
C TYR A 710 13.77 -25.05 22.29
N ASP A 711 12.85 -26.03 22.17
CA ASP A 711 12.62 -26.78 20.94
C ASP A 711 11.68 -25.99 20.03
N ASP A 712 12.22 -25.45 18.95
CA ASP A 712 11.45 -24.68 17.96
C ASP A 712 10.83 -25.55 16.86
N GLY A 713 11.09 -26.86 16.85
CA GLY A 713 10.52 -27.80 15.89
C GLY A 713 8.99 -27.75 15.79
N PRO A 714 8.25 -27.74 16.91
CA PRO A 714 6.80 -27.55 16.90
C PRO A 714 6.36 -26.23 16.26
N LEU A 715 7.07 -25.13 16.56
CA LEU A 715 6.75 -23.81 15.99
C LEU A 715 7.02 -23.77 14.48
N ILE A 716 8.12 -24.34 14.01
CA ILE A 716 8.46 -24.42 12.58
C ILE A 716 7.42 -25.28 11.83
N ARG A 717 7.02 -26.43 12.39
CA ARG A 717 5.98 -27.29 11.78
C ARG A 717 4.60 -26.65 11.73
N ALA A 718 4.31 -25.72 12.64
CA ALA A 718 3.07 -24.96 12.65
C ALA A 718 3.08 -23.75 11.69
N PHE A 719 4.15 -23.54 10.92
CA PHE A 719 4.18 -22.46 9.94
C PHE A 719 3.13 -22.71 8.84
N PRO A 720 2.22 -21.75 8.57
CA PRO A 720 1.04 -21.99 7.74
C PRO A 720 1.30 -21.98 6.22
N MET A 721 2.56 -21.98 5.80
CA MET A 721 2.99 -21.89 4.40
C MET A 721 4.00 -22.98 4.07
N PRO A 722 4.17 -23.34 2.79
CA PRO A 722 5.27 -24.19 2.37
C PRO A 722 6.61 -23.59 2.79
N LEU A 723 7.47 -24.41 3.40
CA LEU A 723 8.82 -24.00 3.78
C LEU A 723 9.74 -24.05 2.56
N ALA A 724 10.42 -22.94 2.30
CA ALA A 724 11.53 -22.86 1.34
C ALA A 724 12.88 -23.17 1.97
N VAL A 725 12.92 -23.31 3.29
CA VAL A 725 14.09 -23.67 4.09
C VAL A 725 13.98 -25.11 4.60
N SER A 726 15.12 -25.75 4.82
CA SER A 726 15.16 -27.06 5.49
C SER A 726 15.07 -26.85 7.01
N PRO A 727 14.02 -27.36 7.70
CA PRO A 727 13.81 -27.15 9.14
C PRO A 727 15.02 -27.52 10.00
N GLU A 728 15.73 -28.58 9.63
CA GLU A 728 16.85 -29.15 10.37
C GLU A 728 18.18 -28.42 10.10
N ALA A 729 18.23 -27.56 9.09
CA ALA A 729 19.45 -26.83 8.76
C ALA A 729 19.80 -25.78 9.82
N THR A 730 21.07 -25.71 10.20
CA THR A 730 21.59 -24.75 11.17
C THR A 730 21.82 -23.35 10.57
N SER A 731 21.69 -23.21 9.25
CA SER A 731 21.80 -21.95 8.52
C SER A 731 20.81 -21.94 7.38
N TRP A 732 20.10 -20.83 7.21
CA TRP A 732 19.12 -20.60 6.17
C TRP A 732 19.57 -19.45 5.28
N ALA A 733 19.36 -19.61 3.97
CA ALA A 733 19.61 -18.53 3.03
C ALA A 733 18.54 -17.45 3.20
N LEU A 734 18.93 -16.20 3.03
CA LEU A 734 18.01 -15.07 2.96
C LEU A 734 18.23 -14.35 1.62
N PRO A 735 17.52 -14.76 0.55
CA PRO A 735 17.80 -14.24 -0.79
C PRO A 735 17.46 -12.75 -0.90
N PRO A 736 18.41 -11.88 -1.32
CA PRO A 736 18.18 -10.44 -1.45
C PRO A 736 16.98 -10.10 -2.33
N GLU A 737 16.76 -10.87 -3.41
CA GLU A 737 15.64 -10.71 -4.32
C GLU A 737 14.26 -10.91 -3.66
N ILE A 738 14.20 -11.48 -2.46
CA ILE A 738 12.98 -11.62 -1.65
C ILE A 738 12.89 -10.49 -0.63
N VAL A 739 13.97 -10.25 0.12
CA VAL A 739 13.94 -9.35 1.28
C VAL A 739 14.10 -7.88 0.93
N ASP A 740 14.77 -7.55 -0.17
CA ASP A 740 14.91 -6.17 -0.65
C ASP A 740 13.60 -5.66 -1.29
N ARG A 741 12.67 -6.59 -1.58
CA ARG A 741 11.34 -6.28 -2.11
C ARG A 741 10.29 -6.07 -1.02
N ILE A 742 10.66 -6.23 0.25
CA ILE A 742 9.77 -6.01 1.39
C ILE A 742 9.72 -4.51 1.68
N ASP A 743 8.51 -3.96 1.69
CA ASP A 743 8.23 -2.61 2.18
C ASP A 743 7.99 -2.67 3.70
N TYR A 744 9.06 -2.44 4.48
CA TYR A 744 9.18 -2.78 5.91
C TYR A 744 8.35 -1.94 6.88
#